data_AF-A0A285ZQZ8-F1
#
_entry.id   AF-A0A285ZQZ8-F1
#
_cell.length_a   1.000
_cell.length_b   1.000
_cell.length_c   1.000
_cell.angle_alpha   90.00
_cell.angle_beta   90.00
_cell.angle_gamma   90.00
#
_symmetry.space_group_name_H-M   'P 1'
#
loop_
_entity.id
_entity.type
_entity.pdbx_description
1 polymer ?
#
loop_
_entity_poly.entity_id
_entity_poly.type
_entity_poly.pdbx_seq_one_letter_code
_entity_poly.pdbx_strand_id
1 'polypeptide(L)'
;MKHVVSVFACAGLFVMANAQVSLQTASGALESAYAEWASDGSDSYNVYYSGAGASDVKVDAPLIRKYGSKYRVDVVGLKAGNYTLKVASVKGGKETASTTSKSLTVKAHDRAGFAFSNGHVPGAYKTDGTLKDGAVVLYVSESTKNTVKLDVVTSNKGAVTESVGLQNILTSFKKGYDKRPLVIRLLGNVTDPEVTDKGDITIDMGKKEGLSMTVEGIGNDATANGWGFRVKGTQNLEIRNIGIMNVDSDEGDNITLQQDNQYIWVHNNDFFYGHAGSDKDQVKGDGALDCKLSTYVTFSYNHFWDNGKSNLLGLKEGADGGYYITYHHNWYDHSDSRHPRVRYYSAHVYNNYYDGNAKYGAGSTLGSSVFMEANYFRNCKYPMMTSLQGTDVYASGTKRDPTNNGTFSKEAGGTIKAYNNHMEGSYTFIPYGASKYILKGKETAIGDIDSKVDFDAYVVTSRNDQVPSSVKSYSGENTYNNFDTDKSIMYSYTADSPEQAVANVLAYAGRLQGGDFKWTFDNSVDDASSDVNQKLKDALMAYKGSNGEVMEYPSSSSIAQSSSSSSIAQSSSSSSVNQSSSSSNVILSSSSEESSDSSSSEKVESSSSSEGTIGLANVMPTVSREVFYDARSASLVIGTSDVTRLDVVGIDGRRVQIAGLKSVGDARVVDMSSLRAGVYIVRFRTPLGLRTMKFVKN
;
A
#
# COMPACT_ATOMS: atom_id res chain seq x y z
N MET A 1 65.79 -42.42 -49.98
CA MET A 1 65.65 -43.07 -48.65
C MET A 1 64.24 -42.81 -48.16
N LYS A 2 63.59 -43.76 -47.47
CA LYS A 2 62.20 -43.59 -47.01
C LYS A 2 62.19 -42.91 -45.63
N HIS A 3 61.53 -41.76 -45.50
CA HIS A 3 61.20 -41.20 -44.20
C HIS A 3 59.88 -41.83 -43.71
N VAL A 4 59.92 -42.48 -42.55
CA VAL A 4 58.74 -42.93 -41.83
C VAL A 4 58.42 -41.87 -40.78
N VAL A 5 57.21 -41.32 -40.83
CA VAL A 5 56.71 -40.37 -39.84
C VAL A 5 55.98 -41.17 -38.76
N SER A 6 56.49 -41.13 -37.53
CA SER A 6 55.79 -41.65 -36.35
C SER A 6 55.14 -40.48 -35.61
N VAL A 7 53.81 -40.41 -35.65
CA VAL A 7 53.03 -39.45 -34.87
C VAL A 7 52.85 -39.99 -33.45
N PHE A 8 53.45 -39.32 -32.46
CA PHE A 8 53.15 -39.57 -31.05
C PHE A 8 51.90 -38.77 -30.64
N ALA A 9 50.82 -39.47 -30.31
CA ALA A 9 49.63 -38.86 -29.73
C ALA A 9 49.81 -38.64 -28.22
N CYS A 10 50.12 -37.41 -27.82
CA CYS A 10 50.05 -37.02 -26.40
C CYS A 10 48.58 -36.88 -25.98
N ALA A 11 48.02 -37.92 -25.36
CA ALA A 11 46.75 -37.85 -24.65
C ALA A 11 46.92 -37.05 -23.35
N GLY A 12 46.79 -35.72 -23.46
CA GLY A 12 46.80 -34.83 -22.29
C GLY A 12 45.54 -35.07 -21.44
N LEU A 13 45.71 -35.63 -20.24
CA LEU A 13 44.65 -35.69 -19.23
C LEU A 13 44.36 -34.27 -18.72
N PHE A 14 43.41 -33.57 -19.36
CA PHE A 14 42.80 -32.38 -18.77
C PHE A 14 41.94 -32.81 -17.59
N VAL A 15 42.53 -32.82 -16.39
CA VAL A 15 41.76 -32.80 -15.15
C VAL A 15 41.10 -31.42 -15.07
N MET A 16 39.88 -31.32 -15.58
CA MET A 16 39.02 -30.17 -15.25
C MET A 16 38.71 -30.26 -13.76
N ALA A 17 39.40 -29.45 -12.95
CA ALA A 17 38.97 -29.19 -11.59
C ALA A 17 37.55 -28.59 -11.67
N ASN A 18 36.58 -29.24 -11.04
CA ASN A 18 35.24 -28.66 -10.90
C ASN A 18 35.39 -27.33 -10.16
N ALA A 19 35.06 -26.23 -10.81
CA ALA A 19 35.05 -24.92 -10.18
C ALA A 19 34.07 -24.97 -8.99
N GLN A 20 34.56 -24.62 -7.81
CA GLN A 20 33.73 -24.56 -6.62
C GLN A 20 32.99 -23.22 -6.59
N VAL A 21 31.70 -23.23 -6.22
CA VAL A 21 30.91 -22.00 -6.03
C VAL A 21 31.63 -21.05 -5.09
N SER A 22 31.94 -19.85 -5.58
CA SER A 22 32.54 -18.79 -4.76
C SER A 22 31.45 -17.83 -4.29
N LEU A 23 31.10 -17.89 -3.01
CA LEU A 23 30.19 -16.94 -2.38
C LEU A 23 30.87 -15.58 -2.27
N GLN A 24 30.26 -14.56 -2.89
CA GLN A 24 30.72 -13.18 -2.87
C GLN A 24 30.23 -12.45 -1.63
N THR A 25 28.94 -12.60 -1.31
CA THR A 25 28.29 -12.02 -0.12
C THR A 25 27.30 -13.03 0.46
N ALA A 26 27.06 -12.94 1.77
CA ALA A 26 25.95 -13.61 2.44
C ALA A 26 25.65 -12.88 3.75
N SER A 27 24.38 -12.64 4.06
CA SER A 27 23.94 -12.03 5.33
C SER A 27 22.53 -12.47 5.71
N GLY A 28 22.24 -12.46 7.00
CA GLY A 28 20.86 -12.45 7.50
C GLY A 28 20.30 -11.04 7.52
N ALA A 29 18.97 -10.94 7.61
CA ALA A 29 18.18 -9.72 7.69
C ALA A 29 16.91 -9.96 8.55
N LEU A 30 15.87 -9.13 8.37
CA LEU A 30 14.56 -9.36 8.99
C LEU A 30 13.87 -10.54 8.31
N GLU A 31 13.64 -11.62 9.06
CA GLU A 31 12.95 -12.87 8.69
C GLU A 31 13.41 -13.51 7.38
N SER A 32 14.65 -13.22 7.00
CA SER A 32 15.24 -13.57 5.73
C SER A 32 16.76 -13.64 5.80
N ALA A 33 17.35 -14.34 4.84
CA ALA A 33 18.79 -14.38 4.61
C ALA A 33 19.07 -14.46 3.11
N TYR A 34 20.13 -13.80 2.66
CA TYR A 34 20.52 -13.81 1.25
C TYR A 34 21.97 -14.29 1.08
N ALA A 35 22.28 -14.79 -0.11
CA ALA A 35 23.63 -15.05 -0.57
C ALA A 35 23.78 -14.75 -2.06
N GLU A 36 24.99 -14.38 -2.47
CA GLU A 36 25.32 -14.02 -3.84
C GLU A 36 26.61 -14.70 -4.30
N TRP A 37 26.65 -15.15 -5.56
CA TRP A 37 27.80 -15.84 -6.14
C TRP A 37 27.97 -15.53 -7.63
N ALA A 38 29.17 -15.77 -8.15
CA ALA A 38 29.43 -15.72 -9.59
C ALA A 38 29.00 -17.03 -10.27
N SER A 39 28.63 -16.97 -11.55
CA SER A 39 28.46 -18.17 -12.38
C SER A 39 29.76 -18.97 -12.47
N ASP A 40 29.70 -20.29 -12.24
CA ASP A 40 30.81 -21.22 -12.43
C ASP A 40 30.72 -22.04 -13.74
N GLY A 41 29.67 -21.81 -14.55
CA GLY A 41 29.39 -22.58 -15.77
C GLY A 41 28.55 -23.85 -15.54
N SER A 42 27.82 -23.91 -14.43
CA SER A 42 26.78 -24.91 -14.15
C SER A 42 25.45 -24.60 -14.84
N ASP A 43 24.61 -25.64 -14.99
CA ASP A 43 23.28 -25.53 -15.60
C ASP A 43 22.27 -24.92 -14.61
N SER A 44 22.40 -25.27 -13.32
CA SER A 44 21.55 -24.79 -12.21
C SER A 44 22.38 -24.55 -10.94
N TYR A 45 21.72 -23.95 -9.94
CA TYR A 45 22.11 -24.09 -8.55
C TYR A 45 20.91 -24.55 -7.74
N ASN A 46 21.15 -25.44 -6.77
CA ASN A 46 20.22 -25.68 -5.68
C ASN A 46 20.75 -24.93 -4.45
N VAL A 47 19.86 -24.31 -3.68
CA VAL A 47 20.21 -23.69 -2.40
C VAL A 47 19.47 -24.41 -1.28
N TYR A 48 20.17 -24.58 -0.16
CA TYR A 48 19.63 -25.16 1.07
C TYR A 48 19.92 -24.23 2.25
N TYR A 49 19.01 -24.19 3.23
CA TYR A 49 19.27 -23.54 4.51
C TYR A 49 19.26 -24.54 5.67
N SER A 50 20.12 -24.28 6.66
CA SER A 50 20.16 -24.99 7.94
C SER A 50 20.24 -23.97 9.07
N GLY A 51 19.52 -24.19 10.17
CA GLY A 51 19.45 -23.23 11.29
C GLY A 51 18.11 -23.27 12.03
N ALA A 52 18.11 -22.84 13.29
CA ALA A 52 16.93 -22.78 14.16
C ALA A 52 16.03 -24.05 14.20
N GLY A 53 16.63 -25.24 14.01
CA GLY A 53 15.92 -26.53 13.98
C GLY A 53 15.64 -27.08 12.56
N ALA A 54 15.81 -26.26 11.52
CA ALA A 54 15.83 -26.72 10.14
C ALA A 54 17.21 -27.29 9.77
N SER A 55 17.23 -28.33 8.93
CA SER A 55 18.45 -28.99 8.44
C SER A 55 18.30 -29.29 6.96
N ASP A 56 19.18 -28.73 6.14
CA ASP A 56 19.24 -28.88 4.68
C ASP A 56 17.86 -28.76 3.99
N VAL A 57 17.10 -27.73 4.37
CA VAL A 57 15.81 -27.45 3.72
C VAL A 57 16.08 -26.74 2.39
N LYS A 58 15.64 -27.36 1.29
CA LYS A 58 15.80 -26.82 -0.05
C LYS A 58 14.95 -25.55 -0.23
N VAL A 59 15.54 -24.54 -0.86
CA VAL A 59 14.90 -23.27 -1.20
C VAL A 59 14.13 -23.39 -2.52
N ASP A 60 12.98 -22.73 -2.61
CA ASP A 60 12.17 -22.64 -3.82
C ASP A 60 12.96 -22.02 -4.98
N ALA A 61 12.87 -22.63 -6.17
CA ALA A 61 13.64 -22.23 -7.33
C ALA A 61 13.44 -20.75 -7.77
N PRO A 62 12.23 -20.15 -7.72
CA PRO A 62 12.04 -18.73 -8.06
C PRO A 62 12.73 -17.72 -7.12
N LEU A 63 13.16 -18.14 -5.93
CA LEU A 63 13.96 -17.30 -5.02
C LEU A 63 15.43 -17.23 -5.45
N ILE A 64 15.88 -18.09 -6.36
CA ILE A 64 17.22 -18.08 -6.97
C ILE A 64 17.14 -17.30 -8.29
N ARG A 65 17.80 -16.16 -8.36
CA ARG A 65 17.67 -15.17 -9.43
C ARG A 65 19.04 -14.84 -10.02
N LYS A 66 19.06 -14.51 -11.31
CA LYS A 66 20.28 -14.19 -12.07
C LYS A 66 20.29 -12.73 -12.47
N TYR A 67 21.44 -12.08 -12.29
CA TYR A 67 21.70 -10.68 -12.61
C TYR A 67 23.01 -10.61 -13.42
N GLY A 68 22.90 -10.71 -14.74
CA GLY A 68 24.06 -10.80 -15.63
C GLY A 68 24.92 -12.05 -15.35
N SER A 69 26.14 -11.87 -14.85
CA SER A 69 27.07 -12.94 -14.47
C SER A 69 26.93 -13.41 -13.01
N LYS A 70 26.11 -12.70 -12.22
CA LYS A 70 25.90 -12.91 -10.79
C LYS A 70 24.60 -13.69 -10.56
N TYR A 71 24.58 -14.52 -9.53
CA TYR A 71 23.39 -15.16 -8.99
C TYR A 71 23.17 -14.69 -7.57
N ARG A 72 21.91 -14.68 -7.15
CA ARG A 72 21.47 -14.33 -5.80
C ARG A 72 20.35 -15.26 -5.37
N VAL A 73 20.30 -15.57 -4.08
CA VAL A 73 19.15 -16.20 -3.42
C VAL A 73 18.69 -15.32 -2.27
N ASP A 74 17.38 -15.22 -2.07
CA ASP A 74 16.77 -14.57 -0.91
C ASP A 74 15.81 -15.56 -0.25
N VAL A 75 16.25 -16.18 0.84
CA VAL A 75 15.44 -17.10 1.64
C VAL A 75 14.60 -16.26 2.60
N VAL A 76 13.27 -16.36 2.50
CA VAL A 76 12.31 -15.59 3.31
C VAL A 76 11.41 -16.52 4.13
N GLY A 77 10.81 -15.99 5.20
CA GLY A 77 10.00 -16.78 6.13
C GLY A 77 10.83 -17.53 7.16
N LEU A 78 12.00 -17.00 7.50
CA LEU A 78 12.91 -17.57 8.49
C LEU A 78 12.61 -17.00 9.88
N LYS A 79 12.57 -17.88 10.87
CA LYS A 79 12.51 -17.50 12.28
C LYS A 79 13.78 -16.76 12.70
N ALA A 80 13.68 -15.86 13.68
CA ALA A 80 14.87 -15.24 14.29
C ALA A 80 15.84 -16.31 14.85
N GLY A 81 17.11 -16.23 14.47
CA GLY A 81 18.10 -17.27 14.79
C GLY A 81 19.38 -17.17 13.96
N ASN A 82 20.21 -18.21 14.02
CA ASN A 82 21.44 -18.31 13.24
C ASN A 82 21.30 -19.42 12.19
N TYR A 83 21.71 -19.12 10.96
CA TYR A 83 21.55 -19.98 9.79
C TYR A 83 22.83 -20.10 8.95
N THR A 84 22.92 -21.12 8.11
CA THR A 84 23.87 -21.22 7.01
C THR A 84 23.14 -21.50 5.71
N LEU A 85 23.64 -20.93 4.61
CA LEU A 85 23.15 -21.16 3.25
C LEU A 85 24.19 -22.00 2.48
N LYS A 86 23.77 -23.17 1.99
CA LYS A 86 24.57 -24.06 1.14
C LYS A 86 24.12 -23.92 -0.30
N VAL A 87 25.01 -23.46 -1.17
CA VAL A 87 24.78 -23.35 -2.63
C VAL A 87 25.49 -24.52 -3.31
N ALA A 88 24.74 -25.34 -4.06
CA ALA A 88 25.23 -26.52 -4.76
C ALA A 88 25.05 -26.37 -6.28
N SER A 89 26.14 -26.52 -7.02
CA SER A 89 26.20 -26.47 -8.47
C SER A 89 25.58 -27.71 -9.10
N VAL A 90 24.68 -27.53 -10.07
CA VAL A 90 24.01 -28.63 -10.77
C VAL A 90 24.49 -28.70 -12.21
N LYS A 91 24.93 -29.89 -12.63
CA LYS A 91 25.38 -30.17 -14.00
C LYS A 91 24.85 -31.52 -14.48
N GLY A 92 24.22 -31.55 -15.65
CA GLY A 92 23.53 -32.74 -16.16
C GLY A 92 22.43 -33.25 -15.20
N GLY A 93 21.76 -32.34 -14.50
CA GLY A 93 20.71 -32.65 -13.53
C GLY A 93 21.18 -33.25 -12.20
N LYS A 94 22.49 -33.26 -11.92
CA LYS A 94 23.07 -33.74 -10.65
C LYS A 94 23.85 -32.65 -9.94
N GLU A 95 23.77 -32.64 -8.61
CA GLU A 95 24.64 -31.79 -7.79
C GLU A 95 26.10 -32.24 -7.87
N THR A 96 27.01 -31.28 -7.80
CA THR A 96 28.45 -31.47 -8.00
C THR A 96 29.25 -30.79 -6.87
N ALA A 97 29.84 -29.62 -7.11
CA ALA A 97 30.47 -28.82 -6.07
C ALA A 97 29.42 -28.09 -5.23
N SER A 98 29.72 -27.82 -3.97
CA SER A 98 28.91 -26.93 -3.13
C SER A 98 29.77 -26.12 -2.17
N THR A 99 29.24 -24.98 -1.74
CA THR A 99 29.86 -24.09 -0.74
C THR A 99 28.80 -23.66 0.26
N THR A 100 29.17 -23.61 1.54
CA THR A 100 28.30 -23.16 2.63
C THR A 100 28.77 -21.82 3.18
N SER A 101 27.84 -20.92 3.47
CA SER A 101 28.13 -19.62 4.08
C SER A 101 28.68 -19.76 5.51
N LYS A 102 29.24 -18.66 6.02
CA LYS A 102 29.38 -18.49 7.49
C LYS A 102 27.98 -18.43 8.13
N SER A 103 27.94 -18.50 9.46
CA SER A 103 26.69 -18.27 10.22
C SER A 103 26.14 -16.87 9.93
N LEU A 104 24.85 -16.81 9.61
CA LEU A 104 24.08 -15.62 9.25
C LEU A 104 23.03 -15.37 10.35
N THR A 105 22.99 -14.17 10.92
CA THR A 105 22.02 -13.82 11.97
C THR A 105 20.74 -13.25 11.36
N VAL A 106 19.64 -13.97 11.52
CA VAL A 106 18.28 -13.55 11.15
C VAL A 106 17.60 -12.92 12.38
N LYS A 107 16.96 -11.77 12.20
CA LYS A 107 16.16 -11.07 13.22
C LYS A 107 14.66 -11.22 12.91
N ALA A 108 13.79 -11.04 13.91
CA ALA A 108 12.35 -10.92 13.68
C ALA A 108 12.00 -9.50 13.20
N HIS A 109 10.92 -9.34 12.45
CA HIS A 109 10.27 -8.04 12.29
C HIS A 109 9.66 -7.58 13.62
N ASP A 110 9.69 -6.28 13.87
CA ASP A 110 8.99 -5.64 14.99
C ASP A 110 7.47 -5.67 14.74
N ARG A 111 6.74 -6.33 15.65
CA ARG A 111 5.28 -6.53 15.60
C ARG A 111 4.55 -5.71 16.67
N ALA A 112 5.03 -4.50 16.94
CA ALA A 112 4.28 -3.49 17.69
C ALA A 112 3.17 -2.85 16.81
N GLY A 113 2.12 -2.31 17.43
CA GLY A 113 1.07 -1.57 16.74
C GLY A 113 -0.34 -2.17 16.83
N PHE A 114 -1.35 -1.35 16.52
CA PHE A 114 -2.76 -1.75 16.59
C PHE A 114 -3.15 -2.90 15.64
N ALA A 115 -2.38 -3.18 14.58
CA ALA A 115 -2.64 -4.33 13.71
C ALA A 115 -2.48 -5.70 14.41
N PHE A 116 -1.80 -5.73 15.56
CA PHE A 116 -1.59 -6.93 16.38
C PHE A 116 -2.49 -6.99 17.64
N SER A 117 -3.43 -6.05 17.76
CA SER A 117 -4.43 -6.05 18.84
C SER A 117 -5.28 -7.33 18.83
N ASN A 118 -5.86 -7.67 19.98
CA ASN A 118 -6.83 -8.76 20.13
C ASN A 118 -6.30 -10.15 19.72
N GLY A 119 -4.99 -10.34 19.72
CA GLY A 119 -4.34 -11.61 19.34
C GLY A 119 -4.24 -11.86 17.84
N HIS A 120 -4.55 -10.85 17.01
CA HIS A 120 -4.40 -10.97 15.56
C HIS A 120 -2.93 -10.96 15.11
N VAL A 121 -2.65 -11.72 14.06
CA VAL A 121 -1.38 -11.68 13.32
C VAL A 121 -1.73 -11.48 11.85
N PRO A 122 -1.62 -10.25 11.32
CA PRO A 122 -1.82 -9.96 9.91
C PRO A 122 -0.95 -10.82 9.01
N GLY A 123 -1.36 -10.99 7.75
CA GLY A 123 -0.58 -11.74 6.77
C GLY A 123 -0.77 -13.25 6.82
N ALA A 124 -0.10 -13.94 5.91
CA ALA A 124 -0.01 -15.39 5.84
C ALA A 124 1.20 -15.97 6.64
N TYR A 125 1.85 -15.15 7.47
CA TYR A 125 2.95 -15.53 8.35
C TYR A 125 2.53 -15.64 9.83
N LYS A 126 3.22 -16.50 10.58
CA LYS A 126 3.10 -16.66 12.04
C LYS A 126 3.89 -15.56 12.76
N THR A 127 3.65 -15.40 14.07
CA THR A 127 4.36 -14.41 14.91
C THR A 127 5.87 -14.64 14.97
N ASP A 128 6.34 -15.87 14.70
CA ASP A 128 7.77 -16.21 14.68
C ASP A 128 8.44 -15.99 13.31
N GLY A 129 7.69 -15.50 12.31
CA GLY A 129 8.18 -15.25 10.95
C GLY A 129 8.09 -16.43 9.99
N THR A 130 7.65 -17.61 10.43
CA THR A 130 7.43 -18.76 9.53
C THR A 130 6.04 -18.74 8.89
N LEU A 131 5.84 -19.44 7.77
CA LEU A 131 4.54 -19.49 7.09
C LEU A 131 3.44 -20.12 7.96
N LYS A 132 2.19 -19.62 7.83
CA LYS A 132 0.99 -20.27 8.36
C LYS A 132 0.78 -21.64 7.71
N ASP A 133 0.20 -22.57 8.44
CA ASP A 133 0.03 -23.95 7.95
C ASP A 133 -0.94 -23.98 6.75
N GLY A 134 -0.59 -24.72 5.71
CA GLY A 134 -1.36 -24.76 4.47
C GLY A 134 -1.29 -23.48 3.62
N ALA A 135 -0.37 -22.55 3.90
CA ALA A 135 -0.15 -21.38 3.07
C ALA A 135 0.22 -21.75 1.62
N VAL A 136 -0.32 -20.99 0.67
CA VAL A 136 -0.02 -21.10 -0.76
C VAL A 136 0.83 -19.91 -1.17
N VAL A 137 1.96 -20.18 -1.83
CA VAL A 137 2.88 -19.15 -2.30
C VAL A 137 2.77 -19.02 -3.81
N LEU A 138 2.52 -17.81 -4.29
CA LEU A 138 2.58 -17.42 -5.69
C LEU A 138 3.81 -16.55 -5.93
N TYR A 139 4.48 -16.80 -7.06
CA TYR A 139 5.59 -15.99 -7.53
C TYR A 139 5.11 -15.18 -8.74
N VAL A 140 5.43 -13.89 -8.75
CA VAL A 140 4.99 -12.93 -9.78
C VAL A 140 6.19 -12.09 -10.20
N SER A 141 6.70 -12.34 -11.40
CA SER A 141 7.69 -11.48 -12.08
C SER A 141 7.03 -10.74 -13.25
N GLU A 142 7.79 -9.83 -13.87
CA GLU A 142 7.40 -9.20 -15.14
C GLU A 142 7.02 -10.23 -16.23
N SER A 143 7.66 -11.40 -16.23
CA SER A 143 7.38 -12.46 -17.22
C SER A 143 6.13 -13.29 -16.91
N THR A 144 5.71 -13.35 -15.63
CA THR A 144 4.61 -14.21 -15.15
C THR A 144 3.36 -13.46 -14.66
N LYS A 145 3.39 -12.12 -14.53
CA LYS A 145 2.25 -11.30 -14.06
C LYS A 145 0.89 -11.58 -14.73
N ASN A 146 0.89 -11.93 -16.02
CA ASN A 146 -0.31 -12.21 -16.81
C ASN A 146 -0.63 -13.72 -16.92
N THR A 147 0.28 -14.60 -16.49
CA THR A 147 0.20 -16.05 -16.71
C THR A 147 0.24 -16.88 -15.43
N VAL A 148 0.58 -16.28 -14.28
CA VAL A 148 0.52 -16.91 -12.95
C VAL A 148 -0.86 -17.54 -12.72
N LYS A 149 -0.87 -18.76 -12.18
CA LYS A 149 -2.09 -19.55 -12.01
C LYS A 149 -2.28 -20.02 -10.58
N LEU A 150 -3.54 -20.13 -10.15
CA LEU A 150 -3.90 -20.86 -8.94
C LEU A 150 -5.28 -21.50 -9.08
N ASP A 151 -5.37 -22.78 -8.74
CA ASP A 151 -6.63 -23.45 -8.45
C ASP A 151 -7.19 -22.94 -7.13
N VAL A 152 -8.32 -22.21 -7.19
CA VAL A 152 -8.98 -21.61 -6.03
C VAL A 152 -10.31 -22.31 -5.74
N VAL A 153 -10.64 -22.57 -4.48
CA VAL A 153 -11.96 -23.07 -4.07
C VAL A 153 -12.98 -21.93 -4.14
N THR A 154 -14.02 -22.08 -4.97
CA THR A 154 -14.97 -21.00 -5.30
C THR A 154 -16.42 -21.28 -4.90
N SER A 155 -16.70 -22.38 -4.19
CA SER A 155 -18.02 -22.65 -3.59
C SER A 155 -17.95 -23.48 -2.31
N ASN A 156 -19.02 -23.44 -1.51
CA ASN A 156 -19.19 -24.28 -0.31
C ASN A 156 -19.25 -25.79 -0.59
N LYS A 157 -19.45 -26.20 -1.85
CA LYS A 157 -19.40 -27.60 -2.30
C LYS A 157 -17.99 -28.05 -2.73
N GLY A 158 -16.97 -27.20 -2.55
CA GLY A 158 -15.59 -27.53 -2.93
C GLY A 158 -15.30 -27.41 -4.42
N ALA A 159 -16.15 -26.76 -5.22
CA ALA A 159 -15.84 -26.51 -6.63
C ALA A 159 -14.57 -25.66 -6.76
N VAL A 160 -13.65 -26.09 -7.64
CA VAL A 160 -12.36 -25.45 -7.89
C VAL A 160 -12.41 -24.66 -9.19
N THR A 161 -11.64 -23.58 -9.29
CA THR A 161 -11.50 -22.76 -10.51
C THR A 161 -10.04 -22.40 -10.72
N GLU A 162 -9.44 -22.89 -11.82
CA GLU A 162 -8.13 -22.39 -12.28
C GLU A 162 -8.28 -20.90 -12.59
N SER A 163 -7.61 -20.06 -11.82
CA SER A 163 -7.64 -18.60 -11.95
C SER A 163 -6.28 -18.14 -12.49
N VAL A 164 -6.28 -17.40 -13.60
CA VAL A 164 -5.06 -16.97 -14.32
C VAL A 164 -4.90 -15.45 -14.25
N GLY A 165 -3.73 -14.98 -13.85
CA GLY A 165 -3.41 -13.57 -13.62
C GLY A 165 -3.77 -13.11 -12.19
N LEU A 166 -2.94 -12.23 -11.62
CA LEU A 166 -3.00 -11.84 -10.20
C LEU A 166 -4.40 -11.34 -9.77
N GLN A 167 -4.97 -10.37 -10.49
CA GLN A 167 -6.27 -9.79 -10.13
C GLN A 167 -7.43 -10.81 -10.19
N ASN A 168 -7.36 -11.79 -11.10
CA ASN A 168 -8.37 -12.85 -11.21
C ASN A 168 -8.27 -13.84 -10.04
N ILE A 169 -7.06 -14.18 -9.60
CA ILE A 169 -6.84 -15.00 -8.40
C ILE A 169 -7.44 -14.30 -7.17
N LEU A 170 -7.13 -13.01 -6.97
CA LEU A 170 -7.72 -12.20 -5.88
C LEU A 170 -9.26 -12.16 -5.95
N THR A 171 -9.81 -12.02 -7.16
CA THR A 171 -11.27 -12.04 -7.40
C THR A 171 -11.91 -13.39 -7.09
N SER A 172 -11.18 -14.51 -7.26
CA SER A 172 -11.63 -15.83 -6.81
C SER A 172 -11.57 -15.97 -5.29
N PHE A 173 -10.49 -15.51 -4.64
CA PHE A 173 -10.36 -15.51 -3.18
C PHE A 173 -11.45 -14.68 -2.47
N LYS A 174 -11.88 -13.56 -3.07
CA LYS A 174 -13.00 -12.73 -2.61
C LYS A 174 -14.28 -13.51 -2.31
N LYS A 175 -14.51 -14.64 -3.00
CA LYS A 175 -15.68 -15.51 -2.76
C LYS A 175 -15.68 -16.13 -1.36
N GLY A 176 -14.51 -16.22 -0.71
CA GLY A 176 -14.35 -16.57 0.70
C GLY A 176 -14.45 -18.05 1.04
N TYR A 177 -14.48 -18.94 0.03
CA TYR A 177 -14.53 -20.39 0.21
C TYR A 177 -13.16 -21.05 0.31
N ASP A 178 -12.15 -20.51 -0.39
CA ASP A 178 -10.76 -20.88 -0.15
C ASP A 178 -10.27 -20.20 1.13
N LYS A 179 -9.78 -21.00 2.08
CA LYS A 179 -9.31 -20.54 3.40
C LYS A 179 -7.80 -20.70 3.58
N ARG A 180 -7.08 -21.12 2.54
CA ARG A 180 -5.62 -21.21 2.58
C ARG A 180 -5.03 -19.80 2.71
N PRO A 181 -4.08 -19.55 3.64
CA PRO A 181 -3.34 -18.29 3.66
C PRO A 181 -2.63 -18.07 2.32
N LEU A 182 -2.76 -16.89 1.71
CA LEU A 182 -2.14 -16.60 0.41
C LEU A 182 -0.91 -15.71 0.58
N VAL A 183 0.22 -16.11 -0.01
CA VAL A 183 1.42 -15.28 -0.14
C VAL A 183 1.62 -14.96 -1.62
N ILE A 184 1.81 -13.68 -1.93
CA ILE A 184 2.16 -13.20 -3.27
C ILE A 184 3.56 -12.59 -3.19
N ARG A 185 4.52 -13.22 -3.86
CA ARG A 185 5.94 -12.84 -3.90
C ARG A 185 6.25 -12.11 -5.20
N LEU A 186 6.50 -10.79 -5.12
CA LEU A 186 6.93 -10.00 -6.27
C LEU A 186 8.44 -10.15 -6.51
N LEU A 187 8.82 -10.43 -7.76
CA LEU A 187 10.19 -10.69 -8.18
C LEU A 187 10.65 -9.61 -9.18
N GLY A 188 11.59 -8.76 -8.75
CA GLY A 188 12.14 -7.69 -9.59
C GLY A 188 11.11 -6.61 -9.94
N ASN A 189 11.37 -5.88 -11.04
CA ASN A 189 10.51 -4.80 -11.52
C ASN A 189 9.29 -5.32 -12.29
N VAL A 190 8.13 -5.37 -11.64
CA VAL A 190 6.85 -5.79 -12.21
C VAL A 190 6.05 -4.56 -12.66
N THR A 191 5.98 -4.37 -13.97
CA THR A 191 5.11 -3.34 -14.59
C THR A 191 3.67 -3.83 -14.72
N ASP A 192 2.76 -2.99 -15.18
CA ASP A 192 1.31 -3.21 -15.24
C ASP A 192 0.87 -4.62 -15.68
N PRO A 193 0.09 -5.33 -14.86
CA PRO A 193 -0.64 -6.53 -15.26
C PRO A 193 -1.75 -6.19 -16.26
N GLU A 194 -2.07 -7.12 -17.17
CA GLU A 194 -3.12 -6.94 -18.19
C GLU A 194 -4.52 -6.80 -17.58
N VAL A 195 -4.75 -7.43 -16.42
CA VAL A 195 -6.01 -7.35 -15.68
C VAL A 195 -5.78 -6.62 -14.36
N THR A 196 -6.29 -5.40 -14.27
CA THR A 196 -6.34 -4.56 -13.08
C THR A 196 -7.76 -4.05 -12.84
N ASP A 197 -8.07 -3.65 -11.60
CA ASP A 197 -9.28 -2.88 -11.28
C ASP A 197 -8.87 -1.39 -11.31
N LYS A 198 -9.30 -0.65 -12.34
CA LYS A 198 -8.97 0.78 -12.57
C LYS A 198 -7.47 1.15 -12.61
N GLY A 199 -6.61 0.24 -13.07
CA GLY A 199 -5.15 0.43 -13.10
C GLY A 199 -4.41 -0.12 -11.88
N ASP A 200 -5.12 -0.49 -10.80
CA ASP A 200 -4.51 -1.05 -9.59
C ASP A 200 -4.79 -2.53 -9.40
N ILE A 201 -3.97 -3.15 -8.56
CA ILE A 201 -4.31 -4.45 -7.95
C ILE A 201 -5.22 -4.20 -6.74
N THR A 202 -6.50 -4.54 -6.89
CA THR A 202 -7.48 -4.54 -5.82
C THR A 202 -7.37 -5.82 -5.00
N ILE A 203 -7.08 -5.68 -3.71
CA ILE A 203 -7.22 -6.71 -2.68
C ILE A 203 -8.58 -6.51 -2.01
N ASP A 204 -9.50 -7.44 -2.25
CA ASP A 204 -10.87 -7.38 -1.73
C ASP A 204 -11.29 -8.76 -1.24
N MET A 205 -11.36 -8.92 0.08
CA MET A 205 -11.78 -10.18 0.72
C MET A 205 -13.29 -10.25 0.98
N GLY A 206 -14.10 -9.34 0.42
CA GLY A 206 -15.56 -9.41 0.45
C GLY A 206 -16.19 -9.31 1.85
N LYS A 207 -15.49 -8.67 2.80
CA LYS A 207 -15.82 -8.62 4.24
C LYS A 207 -15.94 -10.02 4.86
N LYS A 208 -15.08 -10.96 4.46
CA LYS A 208 -15.08 -12.35 4.95
C LYS A 208 -13.96 -12.59 5.96
N GLU A 209 -14.33 -13.15 7.09
CA GLU A 209 -13.41 -13.61 8.13
C GLU A 209 -12.68 -14.91 7.72
N GLY A 210 -11.60 -15.22 8.45
CA GLY A 210 -10.80 -16.42 8.24
C GLY A 210 -10.00 -16.42 6.93
N LEU A 211 -9.87 -15.27 6.27
CA LEU A 211 -8.92 -15.04 5.19
C LEU A 211 -7.69 -14.31 5.76
N SER A 212 -6.54 -14.56 5.15
CA SER A 212 -5.28 -13.87 5.48
C SER A 212 -4.35 -13.91 4.28
N MET A 213 -3.66 -12.79 4.03
CA MET A 213 -2.85 -12.63 2.82
C MET A 213 -1.61 -11.79 3.09
N THR A 214 -0.46 -12.19 2.55
CA THR A 214 0.75 -11.36 2.49
C THR A 214 1.06 -11.05 1.03
N VAL A 215 1.33 -9.79 0.72
CA VAL A 215 2.03 -9.39 -0.51
C VAL A 215 3.43 -8.96 -0.10
N GLU A 216 4.45 -9.64 -0.57
CA GLU A 216 5.84 -9.33 -0.23
C GLU A 216 6.74 -9.23 -1.46
N GLY A 217 7.68 -8.29 -1.46
CA GLY A 217 8.76 -8.28 -2.43
C GLY A 217 9.93 -9.17 -1.98
N ILE A 218 10.67 -9.74 -2.93
CA ILE A 218 11.84 -10.59 -2.66
C ILE A 218 13.14 -9.84 -2.97
N GLY A 219 14.07 -9.87 -2.02
CA GLY A 219 15.34 -9.14 -2.09
C GLY A 219 15.16 -7.62 -2.08
N ASN A 220 16.06 -6.90 -2.74
CA ASN A 220 16.10 -5.43 -2.75
C ASN A 220 15.53 -4.79 -4.03
N ASP A 221 15.10 -5.59 -5.00
CA ASP A 221 14.76 -5.17 -6.38
C ASP A 221 13.28 -5.35 -6.74
N ALA A 222 12.47 -5.91 -5.83
CA ALA A 222 11.03 -6.06 -6.04
C ALA A 222 10.33 -4.70 -6.11
N THR A 223 9.59 -4.46 -7.20
CA THR A 223 8.97 -3.17 -7.50
C THR A 223 7.61 -3.36 -8.18
N ALA A 224 6.58 -2.65 -7.73
CA ALA A 224 5.35 -2.38 -8.47
C ALA A 224 5.52 -1.03 -9.19
N ASN A 225 5.46 -1.04 -10.53
CA ASN A 225 5.83 0.09 -11.37
C ASN A 225 4.70 0.38 -12.36
N GLY A 226 4.07 1.57 -12.28
CA GLY A 226 2.86 1.92 -13.03
C GLY A 226 1.55 1.73 -12.24
N TRP A 227 1.52 0.80 -11.28
CA TRP A 227 0.30 0.39 -10.57
C TRP A 227 0.45 0.37 -9.05
N GLY A 228 -0.66 0.64 -8.33
CA GLY A 228 -0.73 0.62 -6.87
C GLY A 228 -1.61 -0.51 -6.31
N PHE A 229 -1.84 -0.47 -4.99
CA PHE A 229 -2.69 -1.42 -4.28
C PHE A 229 -3.93 -0.75 -3.67
N ARG A 230 -5.13 -1.24 -4.01
CA ARG A 230 -6.39 -0.79 -3.41
C ARG A 230 -6.99 -1.86 -2.52
N VAL A 231 -7.10 -1.59 -1.22
CA VAL A 231 -7.54 -2.57 -0.22
C VAL A 231 -8.94 -2.23 0.29
N LYS A 232 -9.88 -3.18 0.21
CA LYS A 232 -11.25 -3.01 0.71
C LYS A 232 -11.83 -4.29 1.28
N GLY A 233 -12.71 -4.19 2.29
CA GLY A 233 -13.41 -5.34 2.88
C GLY A 233 -12.48 -6.47 3.34
N THR A 234 -11.28 -6.13 3.84
CA THR A 234 -10.16 -7.05 4.02
C THR A 234 -9.72 -7.18 5.47
N GLN A 235 -9.41 -8.41 5.90
CA GLN A 235 -8.91 -8.69 7.24
C GLN A 235 -7.57 -9.46 7.17
N ASN A 236 -6.67 -9.20 8.12
CA ASN A 236 -5.39 -9.92 8.26
C ASN A 236 -4.50 -9.83 7.01
N LEU A 237 -4.21 -8.60 6.55
CA LEU A 237 -3.36 -8.33 5.39
C LEU A 237 -2.00 -7.78 5.82
N GLU A 238 -0.95 -8.27 5.18
CA GLU A 238 0.42 -7.77 5.29
C GLU A 238 0.91 -7.33 3.89
N ILE A 239 1.50 -6.14 3.77
CA ILE A 239 2.16 -5.69 2.53
C ILE A 239 3.57 -5.20 2.87
N ARG A 240 4.61 -5.84 2.30
CA ARG A 240 6.00 -5.55 2.70
C ARG A 240 7.07 -5.67 1.63
N ASN A 241 8.19 -4.97 1.83
CA ASN A 241 9.41 -5.10 1.02
C ASN A 241 9.21 -4.82 -0.48
N ILE A 242 8.30 -3.91 -0.84
CA ILE A 242 8.02 -3.51 -2.24
C ILE A 242 8.39 -2.04 -2.44
N GLY A 243 8.99 -1.71 -3.58
CA GLY A 243 9.05 -0.34 -4.06
C GLY A 243 7.83 -0.05 -4.91
N ILE A 244 7.08 1.00 -4.63
CA ILE A 244 5.94 1.43 -5.45
C ILE A 244 6.29 2.75 -6.12
N MET A 245 6.27 2.79 -7.45
CA MET A 245 6.70 3.96 -8.24
C MET A 245 5.90 4.14 -9.53
N ASN A 246 5.91 5.37 -10.05
CA ASN A 246 5.30 5.78 -11.32
C ASN A 246 3.81 5.44 -11.45
N VAL A 247 3.08 5.33 -10.34
CA VAL A 247 1.67 4.90 -10.34
C VAL A 247 0.82 5.85 -11.17
N ASP A 248 0.09 5.29 -12.14
CA ASP A 248 -0.68 6.02 -13.16
C ASP A 248 -2.18 5.65 -13.22
N SER A 249 -2.62 4.86 -12.25
CA SER A 249 -4.00 4.43 -12.06
C SER A 249 -4.98 5.59 -11.84
N ASP A 250 -6.27 5.34 -12.05
CA ASP A 250 -7.34 6.35 -11.87
C ASP A 250 -7.46 6.84 -10.41
N GLU A 251 -6.94 6.08 -9.44
CA GLU A 251 -6.92 6.46 -8.02
C GLU A 251 -5.66 7.29 -7.67
N GLY A 252 -4.52 7.02 -8.32
CA GLY A 252 -3.27 7.78 -8.16
C GLY A 252 -2.54 7.58 -6.82
N ASP A 253 -3.09 6.76 -5.92
CA ASP A 253 -2.48 6.40 -4.64
C ASP A 253 -1.49 5.21 -4.82
N ASN A 254 -0.32 5.20 -4.18
CA ASN A 254 0.56 4.01 -4.25
C ASN A 254 -0.05 2.81 -3.50
N ILE A 255 -0.53 3.02 -2.27
CA ILE A 255 -1.32 2.07 -1.50
C ILE A 255 -2.45 2.82 -0.80
N THR A 256 -3.68 2.29 -0.87
CA THR A 256 -4.84 2.94 -0.25
C THR A 256 -5.77 1.90 0.38
N LEU A 257 -6.02 2.03 1.68
CA LEU A 257 -7.07 1.29 2.37
C LEU A 257 -8.37 2.10 2.20
N GLN A 258 -9.33 1.62 1.41
CA GLN A 258 -10.51 2.42 1.04
C GLN A 258 -11.67 2.31 2.05
N GLN A 259 -12.08 1.10 2.42
CA GLN A 259 -13.11 0.86 3.42
C GLN A 259 -13.15 -0.58 3.94
N ASP A 260 -13.73 -0.75 5.13
CA ASP A 260 -14.06 -2.04 5.75
C ASP A 260 -12.85 -2.95 6.00
N ASN A 261 -11.68 -2.36 6.27
CA ASN A 261 -10.45 -3.11 6.51
C ASN A 261 -10.08 -3.17 8.00
N GLN A 262 -9.57 -4.32 8.45
CA GLN A 262 -9.15 -4.53 9.82
C GLN A 262 -7.88 -5.39 9.94
N TYR A 263 -7.02 -5.12 10.92
CA TYR A 263 -5.79 -5.89 11.16
C TYR A 263 -4.88 -5.90 9.92
N ILE A 264 -4.43 -4.70 9.54
CA ILE A 264 -3.65 -4.44 8.33
C ILE A 264 -2.27 -3.92 8.71
N TRP A 265 -1.22 -4.55 8.19
CA TRP A 265 0.17 -4.14 8.40
C TRP A 265 0.84 -3.82 7.07
N VAL A 266 1.34 -2.60 6.91
CA VAL A 266 2.09 -2.18 5.70
C VAL A 266 3.46 -1.69 6.16
N HIS A 267 4.52 -2.42 5.80
CA HIS A 267 5.84 -2.16 6.38
C HIS A 267 7.04 -2.47 5.49
N ASN A 268 8.18 -1.83 5.73
CA ASN A 268 9.40 -2.04 4.93
C ASN A 268 9.19 -1.78 3.42
N ASN A 269 8.32 -0.84 3.02
CA ASN A 269 8.10 -0.49 1.62
C ASN A 269 8.76 0.86 1.27
N ASP A 270 9.22 1.00 0.02
CA ASP A 270 9.65 2.29 -0.54
C ASP A 270 8.49 2.90 -1.33
N PHE A 271 8.13 4.13 -0.99
CA PHE A 271 7.12 4.92 -1.69
C PHE A 271 7.80 6.02 -2.50
N PHE A 272 7.74 5.94 -3.82
CA PHE A 272 8.29 6.94 -4.74
C PHE A 272 7.17 7.76 -5.39
N TYR A 273 7.55 8.70 -6.27
CA TYR A 273 6.59 9.51 -7.02
C TYR A 273 5.55 8.67 -7.79
N GLY A 274 4.30 9.13 -7.79
CA GLY A 274 3.29 8.75 -8.78
C GLY A 274 3.35 9.65 -10.02
N HIS A 275 2.56 9.31 -11.05
CA HIS A 275 2.28 10.24 -12.15
C HIS A 275 1.48 11.45 -11.65
N ALA A 276 1.57 12.56 -12.38
CA ALA A 276 0.90 13.79 -11.97
C ALA A 276 -0.63 13.67 -12.16
N GLY A 277 -1.38 13.89 -11.07
CA GLY A 277 -2.84 13.94 -11.10
C GLY A 277 -3.42 15.23 -11.71
N SER A 278 -4.73 15.43 -11.58
CA SER A 278 -5.41 16.64 -12.10
C SER A 278 -5.20 17.87 -11.23
N ASP A 279 -4.97 17.68 -9.93
CA ASP A 279 -4.96 18.77 -8.96
C ASP A 279 -3.53 19.28 -8.74
N LYS A 280 -3.40 20.58 -8.42
CA LYS A 280 -2.08 21.24 -8.31
C LYS A 280 -1.17 20.61 -7.24
N ASP A 281 -1.73 19.99 -6.22
CA ASP A 281 -0.98 19.29 -5.17
C ASP A 281 -0.65 17.83 -5.54
N GLN A 282 -1.13 17.30 -6.68
CA GLN A 282 -0.87 15.93 -7.17
C GLN A 282 0.35 15.83 -8.12
N VAL A 283 1.21 16.84 -8.20
CA VAL A 283 2.35 16.87 -9.16
C VAL A 283 3.44 15.81 -8.92
N LYS A 284 3.46 15.21 -7.72
CA LYS A 284 4.33 14.10 -7.31
C LYS A 284 3.56 12.75 -7.13
N GLY A 285 2.33 12.65 -7.62
CA GLY A 285 1.35 11.59 -7.28
C GLY A 285 0.23 12.10 -6.35
N ASP A 286 -0.81 11.29 -6.09
CA ASP A 286 -1.79 11.62 -5.03
C ASP A 286 -1.29 11.17 -3.65
N GLY A 287 -1.91 10.19 -2.98
CA GLY A 287 -1.47 9.70 -1.66
C GLY A 287 -0.46 8.55 -1.75
N ALA A 288 0.59 8.58 -0.94
CA ALA A 288 1.53 7.43 -0.91
C ALA A 288 0.93 6.22 -0.17
N LEU A 289 0.52 6.39 1.08
CA LEU A 289 -0.06 5.33 1.89
C LEU A 289 -1.25 5.87 2.69
N ASP A 290 -2.42 5.78 2.06
CA ASP A 290 -3.68 6.33 2.55
C ASP A 290 -4.50 5.29 3.35
N CYS A 291 -5.19 5.75 4.41
CA CYS A 291 -6.06 4.92 5.23
C CYS A 291 -7.42 5.58 5.46
N LYS A 292 -8.47 4.99 4.88
CA LYS A 292 -9.86 5.45 4.89
C LYS A 292 -10.74 4.29 5.40
N LEU A 293 -11.74 4.60 6.22
CA LEU A 293 -12.77 3.68 6.75
C LEU A 293 -12.23 2.31 7.23
N SER A 294 -11.09 2.31 7.94
CA SER A 294 -10.32 1.11 8.32
C SER A 294 -9.78 1.26 9.75
N THR A 295 -9.65 0.17 10.52
CA THR A 295 -9.19 0.23 11.93
C THR A 295 -8.27 -0.95 12.27
N TYR A 296 -7.59 -0.92 13.41
CA TYR A 296 -6.51 -1.86 13.76
C TYR A 296 -5.45 -1.93 12.64
N VAL A 297 -4.84 -0.78 12.35
CA VAL A 297 -3.84 -0.63 11.28
C VAL A 297 -2.47 -0.29 11.86
N THR A 298 -1.39 -0.75 11.23
CA THR A 298 -0.02 -0.38 11.55
C THR A 298 0.74 -0.12 10.26
N PHE A 299 1.32 1.07 10.12
CA PHE A 299 2.25 1.43 9.06
C PHE A 299 3.63 1.66 9.67
N SER A 300 4.61 0.82 9.34
CA SER A 300 5.92 0.90 9.99
C SER A 300 7.14 0.60 9.14
N TYR A 301 8.28 1.20 9.45
CA TYR A 301 9.50 1.02 8.66
C TYR A 301 9.32 1.30 7.15
N ASN A 302 8.39 2.16 6.74
CA ASN A 302 8.25 2.56 5.34
C ASN A 302 9.12 3.79 5.04
N HIS A 303 9.65 3.90 3.82
CA HIS A 303 10.44 5.04 3.37
C HIS A 303 9.66 5.81 2.31
N PHE A 304 9.32 7.06 2.63
CA PHE A 304 8.60 7.99 1.75
C PHE A 304 9.59 8.92 1.08
N TRP A 305 9.92 8.64 -0.18
CA TRP A 305 10.89 9.36 -0.99
C TRP A 305 10.25 10.57 -1.65
N ASP A 306 10.36 11.73 -1.00
CA ASP A 306 9.97 13.04 -1.55
C ASP A 306 8.48 13.12 -2.00
N ASN A 307 7.60 12.27 -1.46
CA ASN A 307 6.17 12.27 -1.82
C ASN A 307 5.49 13.62 -1.47
N GLY A 308 4.60 14.10 -2.34
CA GLY A 308 3.84 15.35 -2.08
C GLY A 308 2.82 15.21 -0.95
N LYS A 309 2.28 14.00 -0.75
CA LYS A 309 1.25 13.67 0.23
C LYS A 309 1.47 12.24 0.72
N SER A 310 2.06 12.06 1.90
CA SER A 310 2.46 10.72 2.36
C SER A 310 1.29 9.90 2.89
N ASN A 311 0.52 10.39 3.87
CA ASN A 311 -0.53 9.62 4.54
C ASN A 311 -1.78 10.45 4.84
N LEU A 312 -2.83 10.34 4.02
CA LEU A 312 -4.16 10.76 4.45
C LEU A 312 -4.76 9.70 5.37
N LEU A 313 -5.21 10.14 6.54
CA LEU A 313 -5.89 9.31 7.52
C LEU A 313 -7.29 9.85 7.78
N GLY A 314 -8.29 9.11 7.31
CA GLY A 314 -9.68 9.48 7.37
C GLY A 314 -10.13 10.42 6.24
N LEU A 315 -11.39 10.31 5.86
CA LEU A 315 -12.07 11.13 4.85
C LEU A 315 -13.52 11.49 5.22
N LYS A 316 -14.31 10.54 5.71
CA LYS A 316 -15.78 10.68 5.91
C LYS A 316 -16.38 9.69 6.93
N GLU A 317 -15.57 9.22 7.86
CA GLU A 317 -15.90 8.18 8.85
C GLU A 317 -16.95 8.64 9.86
N GLY A 318 -17.00 9.95 10.16
CA GLY A 318 -17.80 10.47 11.26
C GLY A 318 -17.10 10.35 12.61
N ALA A 319 -17.73 10.89 13.65
CA ALA A 319 -17.13 11.00 14.99
C ALA A 319 -17.41 9.79 15.90
N ASP A 320 -17.96 8.69 15.37
CA ASP A 320 -18.51 7.55 16.13
C ASP A 320 -17.45 6.65 16.80
N GLY A 321 -16.18 7.06 16.77
CA GLY A 321 -15.06 6.41 17.45
C GLY A 321 -14.60 5.09 16.81
N GLY A 322 -13.77 4.32 17.52
CA GLY A 322 -13.37 2.96 17.12
C GLY A 322 -12.31 2.84 16.02
N TYR A 323 -11.73 3.95 15.55
CA TYR A 323 -10.69 3.96 14.52
C TYR A 323 -9.28 4.13 15.12
N TYR A 324 -8.51 3.05 15.10
CA TYR A 324 -7.17 2.95 15.70
C TYR A 324 -6.09 2.63 14.67
N ILE A 325 -4.99 3.38 14.70
CA ILE A 325 -3.85 3.18 13.80
C ILE A 325 -2.52 3.56 14.45
N THR A 326 -1.45 2.88 14.05
CA THR A 326 -0.07 3.16 14.45
C THR A 326 0.78 3.55 13.24
N TYR A 327 1.65 4.56 13.44
CA TYR A 327 2.76 4.91 12.56
C TYR A 327 4.06 4.80 13.37
N HIS A 328 4.98 3.89 13.02
CA HIS A 328 6.28 3.86 13.69
C HIS A 328 7.47 3.57 12.80
N HIS A 329 8.62 4.18 13.11
CA HIS A 329 9.87 3.95 12.39
C HIS A 329 9.78 4.22 10.87
N ASN A 330 8.81 5.01 10.41
CA ASN A 330 8.77 5.44 9.02
C ASN A 330 9.79 6.56 8.79
N TRP A 331 10.40 6.57 7.61
CA TRP A 331 11.28 7.65 7.14
C TRP A 331 10.48 8.56 6.21
N TYR A 332 10.25 9.80 6.63
CA TYR A 332 9.66 10.85 5.83
C TYR A 332 10.79 11.68 5.22
N ASP A 333 11.42 11.13 4.18
CA ASP A 333 12.63 11.63 3.53
C ASP A 333 12.28 12.67 2.47
N HIS A 334 12.50 13.95 2.80
CA HIS A 334 12.19 15.15 2.00
C HIS A 334 10.73 15.30 1.52
N SER A 335 9.85 14.35 1.86
CA SER A 335 8.42 14.39 1.51
C SER A 335 7.72 15.62 2.09
N ASP A 336 6.78 16.19 1.33
CA ASP A 336 6.24 17.52 1.62
C ASP A 336 5.35 17.54 2.87
N SER A 337 4.38 16.60 2.95
CA SER A 337 3.21 16.76 3.83
C SER A 337 2.43 15.48 4.14
N ARG A 338 1.56 15.57 5.15
CA ARG A 338 0.63 14.53 5.63
C ARG A 338 1.37 13.35 6.28
N HIS A 339 1.98 13.57 7.44
CA HIS A 339 2.84 12.58 8.10
C HIS A 339 2.41 12.18 9.54
N PRO A 340 1.16 11.74 9.79
CA PRO A 340 -0.02 11.69 8.91
C PRO A 340 -0.89 12.96 8.98
N ARG A 341 -1.84 13.12 8.05
CA ARG A 341 -2.96 14.07 8.20
C ARG A 341 -4.22 13.33 8.67
N VAL A 342 -4.70 13.62 9.88
CA VAL A 342 -5.68 12.82 10.61
C VAL A 342 -7.03 13.52 10.76
N ARG A 343 -8.11 12.81 10.43
CA ARG A 343 -9.51 13.09 10.80
C ARG A 343 -10.02 11.95 11.67
N TYR A 344 -10.87 12.22 12.66
CA TYR A 344 -11.64 11.24 13.47
C TYR A 344 -10.89 10.15 14.27
N TYR A 345 -9.68 9.75 13.87
CA TYR A 345 -8.98 8.58 14.39
C TYR A 345 -8.24 8.87 15.70
N SER A 346 -8.02 7.79 16.45
CA SER A 346 -7.00 7.71 17.50
C SER A 346 -5.71 7.18 16.87
N ALA A 347 -4.75 8.08 16.62
CA ALA A 347 -3.52 7.77 15.90
C ALA A 347 -2.32 7.81 16.83
N HIS A 348 -1.63 6.68 16.98
CA HIS A 348 -0.34 6.62 17.67
C HIS A 348 0.80 6.79 16.66
N VAL A 349 1.64 7.82 16.83
CA VAL A 349 2.69 8.19 15.87
C VAL A 349 3.99 8.31 16.66
N TYR A 350 4.85 7.28 16.58
CA TYR A 350 6.04 7.21 17.41
C TYR A 350 7.32 6.75 16.71
N ASN A 351 8.47 7.25 17.15
CA ASN A 351 9.78 6.87 16.60
C ASN A 351 9.91 7.00 15.05
N ASN A 352 9.13 7.86 14.40
CA ASN A 352 9.31 8.17 12.97
C ASN A 352 10.40 9.24 12.81
N TYR A 353 11.09 9.23 11.68
CA TYR A 353 12.12 10.20 11.33
C TYR A 353 11.60 11.12 10.22
N TYR A 354 11.55 12.41 10.52
CA TYR A 354 11.08 13.50 9.68
C TYR A 354 12.29 14.28 9.20
N ASP A 355 12.63 14.14 7.93
CA ASP A 355 13.96 14.42 7.39
C ASP A 355 13.87 15.40 6.23
N GLY A 356 13.89 16.72 6.51
CA GLY A 356 13.83 17.76 5.48
C GLY A 356 12.43 18.04 4.91
N ASN A 357 11.37 17.95 5.71
CA ASN A 357 9.99 18.09 5.20
C ASN A 357 9.57 19.56 4.98
N ALA A 358 9.37 19.93 3.72
CA ALA A 358 9.20 21.31 3.27
C ALA A 358 7.84 21.99 3.60
N LYS A 359 6.77 21.23 3.94
CA LYS A 359 5.47 21.79 4.36
C LYS A 359 5.17 21.54 5.83
N TYR A 360 4.75 20.34 6.22
CA TYR A 360 4.40 20.01 7.61
C TYR A 360 4.43 18.50 7.87
N GLY A 361 4.71 18.12 9.12
CA GLY A 361 4.70 16.74 9.61
C GLY A 361 3.30 16.21 9.89
N ALA A 362 3.00 15.97 11.17
CA ALA A 362 1.68 15.47 11.58
C ALA A 362 0.64 16.59 11.62
N GLY A 363 -0.58 16.32 11.17
CA GLY A 363 -1.67 17.29 11.10
C GLY A 363 -2.98 16.74 11.67
N SER A 364 -3.64 17.48 12.56
CA SER A 364 -4.88 17.04 13.24
C SER A 364 -6.11 17.89 12.86
N THR A 365 -7.14 17.22 12.34
CA THR A 365 -8.45 17.80 11.99
C THR A 365 -9.62 16.92 12.48
N LEU A 366 -10.86 17.43 12.36
CA LEU A 366 -12.14 16.76 12.59
C LEU A 366 -12.15 15.83 13.82
N GLY A 367 -11.80 16.37 14.99
CA GLY A 367 -11.90 15.64 16.27
C GLY A 367 -10.93 14.47 16.43
N SER A 368 -9.93 14.32 15.57
CA SER A 368 -8.87 13.32 15.75
C SER A 368 -8.10 13.50 17.06
N SER A 369 -7.62 12.39 17.63
CA SER A 369 -6.72 12.36 18.78
C SER A 369 -5.39 11.76 18.34
N VAL A 370 -4.34 12.58 18.23
CA VAL A 370 -3.02 12.14 17.76
C VAL A 370 -2.04 12.13 18.92
N PHE A 371 -1.46 10.97 19.22
CA PHE A 371 -0.36 10.87 20.17
C PHE A 371 0.98 10.84 19.42
N MET A 372 1.74 11.92 19.54
CA MET A 372 3.07 12.08 18.96
C MET A 372 4.13 11.81 20.03
N GLU A 373 4.84 10.69 19.98
CA GLU A 373 5.92 10.43 20.94
C GLU A 373 7.26 9.95 20.36
N ALA A 374 8.36 10.42 20.95
CA ALA A 374 9.71 9.95 20.63
C ALA A 374 10.09 9.99 19.12
N ASN A 375 9.43 10.84 18.33
CA ASN A 375 9.80 11.08 16.93
C ASN A 375 10.99 12.05 16.83
N TYR A 376 11.71 11.99 15.72
CA TYR A 376 12.85 12.87 15.44
C TYR A 376 12.55 13.76 14.23
N PHE A 377 12.66 15.08 14.38
CA PHE A 377 12.41 16.07 13.34
C PHE A 377 13.67 16.88 13.01
N ARG A 378 14.27 16.62 11.85
CA ARG A 378 15.35 17.43 11.26
C ARG A 378 14.79 18.33 10.17
N ASN A 379 14.85 19.65 10.34
CA ASN A 379 14.39 20.64 9.35
C ASN A 379 12.92 20.45 8.87
N CYS A 380 12.08 19.76 9.65
CA CYS A 380 10.64 19.69 9.38
C CYS A 380 9.99 21.04 9.70
N LYS A 381 9.52 21.77 8.68
CA LYS A 381 9.13 23.18 8.79
C LYS A 381 8.06 23.46 9.86
N TYR A 382 7.02 22.63 9.91
CA TYR A 382 5.99 22.61 10.95
C TYR A 382 5.82 21.15 11.44
N PRO A 383 6.50 20.73 12.52
CA PRO A 383 6.51 19.33 12.98
C PRO A 383 5.11 18.77 13.27
N MET A 384 4.24 19.63 13.80
CA MET A 384 2.87 19.31 14.20
C MET A 384 1.98 20.51 13.87
N MET A 385 0.76 20.28 13.36
CA MET A 385 -0.22 21.33 13.09
C MET A 385 -1.63 20.88 13.52
N THR A 386 -2.39 21.78 14.14
CA THR A 386 -3.83 21.58 14.38
C THR A 386 -4.62 22.58 13.53
N SER A 387 -5.65 22.11 12.82
CA SER A 387 -6.38 22.93 11.83
C SER A 387 -6.99 24.19 12.43
N LEU A 388 -6.84 25.32 11.72
CA LEU A 388 -7.39 26.64 12.09
C LEU A 388 -6.87 27.21 13.43
N GLN A 389 -5.72 26.73 13.92
CA GLN A 389 -5.04 27.24 15.11
C GLN A 389 -3.52 27.12 15.03
N GLY A 390 -2.80 27.73 15.99
CA GLY A 390 -1.35 27.61 16.11
C GLY A 390 -0.61 28.03 14.84
N THR A 391 0.37 27.24 14.41
CA THR A 391 1.16 27.52 13.19
C THR A 391 0.32 27.59 11.91
N ASP A 392 -0.88 27.01 11.84
CA ASP A 392 -1.75 27.12 10.66
C ASP A 392 -2.26 28.57 10.48
N VAL A 393 -2.47 29.32 11.56
CA VAL A 393 -3.01 30.70 11.50
C VAL A 393 -1.97 31.78 11.78
N TYR A 394 -0.83 31.44 12.38
CA TYR A 394 0.30 32.35 12.60
C TYR A 394 1.45 32.17 11.60
N ALA A 395 1.54 31.01 10.93
CA ALA A 395 2.67 30.58 10.10
C ALA A 395 4.02 30.84 10.80
N SER A 396 4.85 31.73 10.26
CA SER A 396 6.09 32.20 10.90
C SER A 396 6.05 33.69 11.22
N GLY A 397 4.91 34.18 11.71
CA GLY A 397 4.72 35.54 12.23
C GLY A 397 4.04 35.54 13.60
N THR A 398 3.67 36.73 14.07
CA THR A 398 3.00 36.96 15.38
C THR A 398 1.55 37.43 15.24
N LYS A 399 1.07 37.63 14.01
CA LYS A 399 -0.31 38.06 13.73
C LYS A 399 -1.14 36.88 13.26
N ARG A 400 -2.29 36.67 13.91
CA ARG A 400 -3.30 35.68 13.50
C ARG A 400 -3.92 36.11 12.16
N ASP A 401 -3.75 35.29 11.13
CA ASP A 401 -4.32 35.52 9.80
C ASP A 401 -4.73 34.17 9.16
N PRO A 402 -5.87 33.58 9.56
CA PRO A 402 -6.35 32.32 9.01
C PRO A 402 -6.70 32.38 7.51
N THR A 403 -6.80 33.58 6.93
CA THR A 403 -7.12 33.77 5.51
C THR A 403 -5.88 33.61 4.63
N ASN A 404 -4.74 34.15 5.07
CA ASN A 404 -3.49 34.18 4.30
C ASN A 404 -2.44 33.16 4.78
N ASN A 405 -2.44 32.79 6.07
CA ASN A 405 -1.51 31.80 6.62
C ASN A 405 -2.05 30.36 6.57
N GLY A 406 -3.39 30.21 6.57
CA GLY A 406 -4.10 28.93 6.59
C GLY A 406 -3.73 28.06 5.39
N THR A 407 -2.83 27.10 5.63
CA THR A 407 -2.18 26.28 4.59
C THR A 407 -2.35 24.79 4.83
N PHE A 408 -2.75 24.37 6.02
CA PHE A 408 -3.00 22.97 6.36
C PHE A 408 -4.43 22.54 6.01
N SER A 409 -5.45 23.18 6.58
CA SER A 409 -6.85 22.82 6.31
C SER A 409 -7.85 23.93 6.66
N LYS A 410 -9.12 23.72 6.29
CA LYS A 410 -10.28 24.56 6.65
C LYS A 410 -11.30 23.81 7.49
N GLU A 411 -10.94 22.59 7.91
CA GLU A 411 -11.74 21.73 8.76
C GLU A 411 -11.64 22.17 10.23
N ALA A 412 -12.58 21.73 11.07
CA ALA A 412 -12.40 21.82 12.52
C ALA A 412 -11.09 21.12 12.95
N GLY A 413 -10.49 21.56 14.07
CA GLY A 413 -9.29 20.92 14.62
C GLY A 413 -9.59 19.57 15.26
N GLY A 414 -8.56 18.75 15.44
CA GLY A 414 -8.55 17.69 16.46
C GLY A 414 -7.66 18.11 17.64
N THR A 415 -6.98 17.17 18.29
CA THR A 415 -6.00 17.49 19.34
C THR A 415 -4.78 16.59 19.24
N ILE A 416 -3.60 17.21 19.39
CA ILE A 416 -2.30 16.53 19.42
C ILE A 416 -1.78 16.53 20.86
N LYS A 417 -1.46 15.35 21.39
CA LYS A 417 -0.65 15.15 22.60
C LYS A 417 0.79 14.86 22.18
N ALA A 418 1.77 15.52 22.79
CA ALA A 418 3.19 15.38 22.43
C ALA A 418 4.06 14.98 23.63
N TYR A 419 4.93 13.98 23.48
CA TYR A 419 5.85 13.50 24.52
C TYR A 419 7.23 13.13 23.94
N ASN A 420 8.34 13.54 24.57
CA ASN A 420 9.69 13.09 24.23
C ASN A 420 10.15 13.24 22.75
N ASN A 421 9.54 14.13 21.96
CA ASN A 421 9.94 14.33 20.55
C ASN A 421 11.20 15.21 20.46
N HIS A 422 12.13 14.86 19.58
CA HIS A 422 13.32 15.65 19.26
C HIS A 422 13.03 16.56 18.05
N MET A 423 13.37 17.84 18.12
CA MET A 423 13.19 18.80 17.01
C MET A 423 14.42 19.69 16.85
N GLU A 424 15.02 19.68 15.66
CA GLU A 424 16.21 20.48 15.34
C GLU A 424 16.13 21.20 13.98
N GLY A 425 17.01 22.18 13.80
CA GLY A 425 17.09 22.97 12.58
C GLY A 425 16.01 24.05 12.45
N SER A 426 15.57 24.35 11.23
CA SER A 426 14.66 25.46 10.92
C SER A 426 13.18 25.04 10.95
N TYR A 427 12.61 24.92 12.15
CA TYR A 427 11.19 24.62 12.36
C TYR A 427 10.44 25.74 13.09
N THR A 428 9.10 25.72 13.06
CA THR A 428 8.24 26.54 13.94
C THR A 428 7.29 25.64 14.71
N PHE A 429 7.16 25.86 16.03
CA PHE A 429 6.29 25.07 16.91
C PHE A 429 5.84 25.90 18.12
N ILE A 430 4.53 25.88 18.40
CA ILE A 430 3.84 26.62 19.48
C ILE A 430 3.22 25.60 20.47
N PRO A 431 3.85 25.36 21.64
CA PRO A 431 3.29 24.48 22.66
C PRO A 431 2.13 25.13 23.43
N TYR A 432 1.16 24.31 23.87
CA TYR A 432 0.06 24.77 24.72
C TYR A 432 0.55 25.51 25.98
N GLY A 433 0.02 26.71 26.21
CA GLY A 433 0.26 27.51 27.41
C GLY A 433 1.68 28.03 27.59
N ALA A 434 2.55 27.90 26.58
CA ALA A 434 3.95 28.31 26.68
C ALA A 434 4.12 29.85 26.62
N SER A 435 5.09 30.37 27.39
CA SER A 435 5.50 31.78 27.36
C SER A 435 6.58 32.10 26.32
N LYS A 436 7.13 31.06 25.69
CA LYS A 436 8.06 31.10 24.57
C LYS A 436 7.74 29.98 23.60
N TYR A 437 8.15 30.14 22.34
CA TYR A 437 7.96 29.16 21.28
C TYR A 437 9.19 29.16 20.35
N ILE A 438 9.26 28.19 19.44
CA ILE A 438 10.33 28.17 18.43
C ILE A 438 9.78 28.78 17.14
N LEU A 439 10.47 29.80 16.63
CA LEU A 439 10.17 30.48 15.36
C LEU A 439 11.38 30.33 14.43
N LYS A 440 11.22 29.55 13.35
CA LYS A 440 12.30 29.29 12.36
C LYS A 440 13.63 28.90 13.03
N GLY A 441 13.57 27.94 13.96
CA GLY A 441 14.72 27.44 14.72
C GLY A 441 15.22 28.36 15.84
N LYS A 442 14.52 29.46 16.17
CA LYS A 442 14.93 30.41 17.23
C LYS A 442 13.89 30.50 18.35
N GLU A 443 14.33 30.34 19.59
CA GLU A 443 13.50 30.60 20.77
C GLU A 443 13.04 32.07 20.77
N THR A 444 11.74 32.29 20.83
CA THR A 444 11.07 33.59 20.69
C THR A 444 10.01 33.73 21.78
N ALA A 445 9.87 34.93 22.37
CA ALA A 445 8.81 35.20 23.34
C ALA A 445 7.43 35.15 22.67
N ILE A 446 6.42 34.64 23.38
CA ILE A 446 5.10 34.36 22.79
C ILE A 446 4.36 35.61 22.28
N GLY A 447 4.65 36.79 22.86
CA GLY A 447 4.07 38.07 22.42
C GLY A 447 2.55 38.09 22.53
N ASP A 448 1.88 38.48 21.45
CA ASP A 448 0.41 38.61 21.37
C ASP A 448 -0.31 37.28 21.02
N ILE A 449 0.41 36.15 20.96
CA ILE A 449 -0.18 34.83 20.69
C ILE A 449 -0.77 34.27 21.99
N ASP A 450 -2.08 33.98 22.02
CA ASP A 450 -2.69 33.24 23.12
C ASP A 450 -2.41 31.73 22.94
N SER A 451 -1.28 31.26 23.50
CA SER A 451 -0.86 29.87 23.42
C SER A 451 -1.78 28.88 24.16
N LYS A 452 -2.82 29.33 24.87
CA LYS A 452 -3.87 28.44 25.43
C LYS A 452 -5.03 28.21 24.47
N VAL A 453 -5.09 28.97 23.38
CA VAL A 453 -6.16 28.99 22.38
C VAL A 453 -5.61 28.60 21.01
N ASP A 454 -4.47 29.17 20.62
CA ASP A 454 -3.78 28.90 19.36
C ASP A 454 -2.42 28.22 19.62
N PHE A 455 -2.42 26.90 19.56
CA PHE A 455 -1.26 26.04 19.79
C PHE A 455 -1.24 24.85 18.83
N ASP A 456 -0.08 24.23 18.62
CA ASP A 456 0.06 23.05 17.74
C ASP A 456 -0.24 21.74 18.48
N ALA A 457 0.31 21.58 19.70
CA ALA A 457 0.15 20.39 20.54
C ALA A 457 0.21 20.68 22.05
N TYR A 458 -0.42 19.81 22.83
CA TYR A 458 -0.31 19.76 24.29
C TYR A 458 0.90 18.88 24.68
N VAL A 459 1.97 19.50 25.14
CA VAL A 459 3.22 18.80 25.51
C VAL A 459 3.14 18.30 26.95
N VAL A 460 3.40 17.01 27.17
CA VAL A 460 3.40 16.38 28.50
C VAL A 460 4.81 16.04 29.00
N THR A 461 4.97 15.99 30.32
CA THR A 461 6.24 15.66 30.99
C THR A 461 6.45 14.17 31.20
N SER A 462 5.38 13.39 31.27
CA SER A 462 5.38 11.94 31.37
C SER A 462 4.43 11.36 30.32
N ARG A 463 4.79 10.21 29.75
CA ARG A 463 3.97 9.49 28.77
C ARG A 463 2.51 9.33 29.23
N ASN A 464 2.32 9.05 30.51
CA ASN A 464 1.01 8.69 31.07
C ASN A 464 0.21 9.90 31.59
N ASP A 465 0.71 11.13 31.45
CA ASP A 465 -0.06 12.34 31.77
C ASP A 465 -1.25 12.45 30.80
N GLN A 466 -2.44 12.75 31.31
CA GLN A 466 -3.64 12.94 30.49
C GLN A 466 -3.79 14.39 30.03
N VAL A 467 -4.32 14.59 28.83
CA VAL A 467 -4.77 15.91 28.35
C VAL A 467 -6.12 16.21 29.03
N PRO A 468 -6.25 17.33 29.78
CA PRO A 468 -7.52 17.70 30.41
C PRO A 468 -8.61 18.01 29.40
N SER A 469 -9.87 17.69 29.70
CA SER A 469 -11.03 18.00 28.85
C SER A 469 -11.33 19.50 28.67
N SER A 470 -10.66 20.36 29.45
CA SER A 470 -10.65 21.81 29.24
C SER A 470 -9.75 22.26 28.08
N VAL A 471 -8.85 21.40 27.60
CA VAL A 471 -8.03 21.63 26.41
C VAL A 471 -8.83 21.19 25.19
N LYS A 472 -9.12 22.16 24.32
CA LYS A 472 -9.99 22.00 23.16
C LYS A 472 -9.34 22.54 21.90
N SER A 473 -9.74 22.02 20.74
CA SER A 473 -9.45 22.66 19.46
C SER A 473 -10.18 24.00 19.32
N TYR A 474 -9.51 25.00 18.75
CA TYR A 474 -10.07 26.33 18.50
C TYR A 474 -11.36 26.26 17.68
N SER A 475 -11.31 25.53 16.57
CA SER A 475 -12.47 25.25 15.73
C SER A 475 -13.01 23.87 16.06
N GLY A 476 -14.30 23.79 16.37
CA GLY A 476 -15.03 22.56 16.68
C GLY A 476 -15.04 22.14 18.15
N GLU A 477 -14.27 22.79 19.03
CA GLU A 477 -14.20 22.50 20.47
C GLU A 477 -13.87 21.02 20.83
N ASN A 478 -13.19 20.30 19.93
CA ASN A 478 -12.89 18.89 20.11
C ASN A 478 -11.81 18.68 21.18
N THR A 479 -11.95 17.62 21.96
CA THR A 479 -11.02 17.23 23.04
C THR A 479 -10.23 16.00 22.67
N TYR A 480 -9.01 15.86 23.20
CA TYR A 480 -8.24 14.63 23.16
C TYR A 480 -8.89 13.51 23.99
N ASN A 481 -9.03 12.30 23.44
CA ASN A 481 -9.75 11.20 24.09
C ASN A 481 -8.89 10.34 25.06
N ASN A 482 -7.58 10.60 25.19
CA ASN A 482 -6.66 9.91 26.09
C ASN A 482 -6.50 8.38 25.85
N PHE A 483 -6.78 7.90 24.63
CA PHE A 483 -6.69 6.49 24.22
C PHE A 483 -5.35 5.82 24.55
N ASP A 484 -4.25 6.59 24.50
CA ASP A 484 -2.87 6.15 24.71
C ASP A 484 -2.54 5.81 26.18
N THR A 485 -3.42 6.23 27.10
CA THR A 485 -3.35 5.93 28.55
C THR A 485 -4.32 4.83 28.97
N ASP A 486 -5.30 4.49 28.12
CA ASP A 486 -6.27 3.42 28.38
C ASP A 486 -5.67 2.05 28.01
N LYS A 487 -5.41 1.21 29.02
CA LYS A 487 -4.83 -0.13 28.85
C LYS A 487 -5.77 -1.15 28.20
N SER A 488 -7.05 -0.84 28.05
CA SER A 488 -8.01 -1.67 27.30
C SER A 488 -7.96 -1.41 25.79
N ILE A 489 -7.44 -0.24 25.40
CA ILE A 489 -7.26 0.18 24.00
C ILE A 489 -5.80 -0.01 23.57
N MET A 490 -4.87 0.57 24.33
CA MET A 490 -3.46 0.69 23.95
C MET A 490 -2.73 -0.66 24.04
N TYR A 491 -2.08 -1.04 22.94
CA TYR A 491 -1.23 -2.24 22.86
C TYR A 491 0.08 -2.07 23.64
N SER A 492 0.77 -3.19 23.89
CA SER A 492 2.09 -3.21 24.54
C SER A 492 3.22 -3.01 23.53
N TYR A 493 4.16 -2.12 23.84
CA TYR A 493 5.34 -1.81 23.05
C TYR A 493 6.39 -1.11 23.93
N THR A 494 7.56 -0.82 23.37
CA THR A 494 8.59 0.04 23.97
C THR A 494 9.02 1.05 22.93
N ALA A 495 8.96 2.35 23.24
CA ALA A 495 9.52 3.38 22.37
C ALA A 495 11.05 3.46 22.56
N ASP A 496 11.77 3.59 21.45
CA ASP A 496 13.18 3.99 21.43
C ASP A 496 13.33 5.47 21.82
N SER A 497 14.56 5.92 22.12
CA SER A 497 14.85 7.36 22.08
C SER A 497 14.73 7.88 20.65
N PRO A 498 14.45 9.18 20.43
CA PRO A 498 14.42 9.75 19.08
C PRO A 498 15.69 9.47 18.26
N GLU A 499 16.85 9.49 18.88
CA GLU A 499 18.15 9.26 18.23
C GLU A 499 18.34 7.77 17.86
N GLN A 500 17.91 6.85 18.74
CA GLN A 500 17.93 5.42 18.45
C GLN A 500 16.88 5.04 17.39
N ALA A 501 15.74 5.75 17.37
CA ALA A 501 14.75 5.64 16.31
C ALA A 501 15.35 6.00 14.94
N VAL A 502 16.08 7.11 14.82
CA VAL A 502 16.81 7.46 13.57
C VAL A 502 17.74 6.33 13.14
N ALA A 503 18.54 5.77 14.06
CA ALA A 503 19.43 4.66 13.75
C ALA A 503 18.68 3.39 13.26
N ASN A 504 17.51 3.10 13.84
CA ASN A 504 16.66 1.99 13.43
C ASN A 504 15.95 2.25 12.09
N VAL A 505 15.50 3.49 11.84
CA VAL A 505 14.91 3.93 10.57
C VAL A 505 15.93 3.80 9.44
N LEU A 506 17.13 4.38 9.59
CA LEU A 506 18.18 4.33 8.58
C LEU A 506 18.69 2.89 8.30
N ALA A 507 18.53 1.97 9.25
CA ALA A 507 18.94 0.58 9.11
C ALA A 507 17.86 -0.33 8.49
N TYR A 508 16.57 -0.01 8.68
CA TYR A 508 15.46 -0.94 8.43
C TYR A 508 14.30 -0.36 7.62
N ALA A 509 14.16 0.96 7.47
CA ALA A 509 13.07 1.53 6.68
C ALA A 509 13.27 1.30 5.17
N GLY A 510 12.15 1.20 4.44
CA GLY A 510 12.16 0.88 3.02
C GLY A 510 12.46 -0.60 2.75
N ARG A 511 12.78 -0.92 1.48
CA ARG A 511 13.14 -2.29 1.09
C ARG A 511 14.44 -2.76 1.74
N LEU A 512 14.62 -4.09 1.82
CA LEU A 512 15.87 -4.73 2.21
C LEU A 512 17.07 -4.07 1.51
N GLN A 513 18.12 -3.78 2.29
CA GLN A 513 19.33 -3.10 1.82
C GLN A 513 19.10 -1.68 1.24
N GLY A 514 17.98 -1.04 1.63
CA GLY A 514 17.53 0.26 1.13
C GLY A 514 17.15 0.26 -0.34
N GLY A 515 16.67 -0.88 -0.87
CA GLY A 515 16.33 -1.06 -2.28
C GLY A 515 17.52 -1.12 -3.26
N ASP A 516 17.21 -1.33 -4.54
CA ASP A 516 18.16 -1.29 -5.67
C ASP A 516 18.24 0.09 -6.35
N PHE A 517 17.15 0.85 -6.33
CA PHE A 517 17.12 2.28 -6.68
C PHE A 517 17.86 3.07 -5.59
N LYS A 518 18.82 3.90 -5.98
CA LYS A 518 19.62 4.72 -5.05
C LYS A 518 19.53 6.20 -5.43
N TRP A 519 19.18 7.01 -4.44
CA TRP A 519 19.10 8.46 -4.54
C TRP A 519 19.81 9.11 -3.35
N THR A 520 20.16 10.38 -3.48
CA THR A 520 20.73 11.19 -2.40
C THR A 520 20.27 12.62 -2.63
N PHE A 521 19.53 13.17 -1.66
CA PHE A 521 19.07 14.55 -1.69
C PHE A 521 20.21 15.53 -1.40
N ASP A 522 20.11 16.74 -1.94
CA ASP A 522 20.95 17.86 -1.55
C ASP A 522 20.20 18.65 -0.50
N ASN A 523 20.40 18.32 0.78
CA ASN A 523 19.70 18.95 1.91
C ASN A 523 19.84 20.50 1.93
N SER A 524 20.82 21.09 1.22
CA SER A 524 20.93 22.56 1.12
C SER A 524 19.87 23.19 0.19
N VAL A 525 19.22 22.38 -0.65
CA VAL A 525 18.18 22.75 -1.62
C VAL A 525 16.86 22.04 -1.32
N ASP A 526 16.92 20.72 -1.14
CA ASP A 526 15.74 19.84 -1.05
C ASP A 526 14.98 20.02 0.29
N ASP A 527 15.64 20.27 1.43
CA ASP A 527 15.02 20.47 2.77
C ASP A 527 13.86 21.49 2.77
N ALA A 528 13.95 22.51 1.91
CA ALA A 528 13.00 23.61 1.82
C ALA A 528 12.12 23.55 0.56
N SER A 529 12.35 22.58 -0.32
CA SER A 529 11.68 22.46 -1.61
C SER A 529 10.43 21.58 -1.49
N SER A 530 9.30 22.08 -1.99
CA SER A 530 8.13 21.24 -2.27
C SER A 530 7.84 21.12 -3.77
N ASP A 531 8.80 21.54 -4.60
CA ASP A 531 8.71 21.42 -6.06
C ASP A 531 9.12 19.99 -6.48
N VAL A 532 8.77 19.62 -7.71
CA VAL A 532 9.15 18.32 -8.29
C VAL A 532 10.67 18.30 -8.49
N ASN A 533 11.38 17.40 -7.80
CA ASN A 533 12.80 17.13 -8.10
C ASN A 533 12.88 16.41 -9.46
N GLN A 534 13.07 17.18 -10.53
CA GLN A 534 12.98 16.67 -11.89
C GLN A 534 14.02 15.57 -12.17
N LYS A 535 15.21 15.63 -11.56
CA LYS A 535 16.24 14.61 -11.73
C LYS A 535 15.84 13.28 -11.08
N LEU A 536 15.23 13.32 -9.89
CA LEU A 536 14.65 12.13 -9.24
C LEU A 536 13.55 11.53 -10.12
N LYS A 537 12.63 12.37 -10.62
CA LYS A 537 11.55 11.95 -11.51
C LYS A 537 12.07 11.29 -12.79
N ASP A 538 13.05 11.90 -13.45
CA ASP A 538 13.66 11.35 -14.66
C ASP A 538 14.35 10.00 -14.39
N ALA A 539 15.00 9.85 -13.24
CA ALA A 539 15.60 8.59 -12.81
C ALA A 539 14.56 7.48 -12.54
N LEU A 540 13.42 7.82 -11.91
CA LEU A 540 12.32 6.88 -11.66
C LEU A 540 11.64 6.42 -12.97
N MET A 541 11.44 7.33 -13.94
CA MET A 541 10.91 6.98 -15.27
C MET A 541 11.91 6.12 -16.08
N ALA A 542 13.21 6.37 -15.89
CA ALA A 542 14.29 5.61 -16.52
C ALA A 542 14.51 4.21 -15.89
N TYR A 543 14.04 3.96 -14.66
CA TYR A 543 14.23 2.69 -13.95
C TYR A 543 13.67 1.48 -14.74
N LYS A 544 14.43 0.38 -14.74
CA LYS A 544 14.08 -0.90 -15.40
C LYS A 544 14.33 -2.12 -14.50
N GLY A 545 14.53 -1.90 -13.20
CA GLY A 545 15.08 -2.92 -12.31
C GLY A 545 16.58 -3.17 -12.51
N SER A 546 17.08 -4.19 -11.82
CA SER A 546 18.50 -4.53 -11.70
C SER A 546 19.10 -5.19 -12.97
N ASN A 547 19.37 -4.41 -14.02
CA ASN A 547 20.28 -4.76 -15.15
C ASN A 547 20.14 -6.15 -15.80
N GLY A 548 18.92 -6.60 -16.11
CA GLY A 548 18.69 -7.71 -17.05
C GLY A 548 17.65 -8.74 -16.58
N GLU A 549 17.33 -9.67 -17.46
CA GLU A 549 16.29 -10.69 -17.26
C GLU A 549 16.44 -11.44 -15.93
N VAL A 550 15.46 -11.27 -15.05
CA VAL A 550 15.16 -12.27 -14.02
C VAL A 550 14.64 -13.50 -14.74
N MET A 551 15.56 -14.35 -15.19
CA MET A 551 15.21 -15.68 -15.67
C MET A 551 14.69 -16.49 -14.48
N GLU A 552 13.37 -16.60 -14.36
CA GLU A 552 12.75 -17.57 -13.46
C GLU A 552 13.32 -18.96 -13.78
N TYR A 553 13.83 -19.64 -12.76
CA TYR A 553 14.49 -20.93 -12.98
C TYR A 553 13.44 -21.98 -13.38
N PRO A 554 13.56 -22.63 -14.55
CA PRO A 554 12.55 -23.59 -15.01
C PRO A 554 12.48 -24.76 -14.03
N SER A 555 11.31 -24.95 -13.40
CA SER A 555 11.09 -26.06 -12.48
C SER A 555 11.12 -27.37 -13.24
N SER A 556 12.23 -28.10 -13.16
CA SER A 556 12.36 -29.46 -13.69
C SER A 556 11.62 -30.49 -12.81
N SER A 557 10.39 -30.17 -12.40
CA SER A 557 9.36 -31.05 -11.84
C SER A 557 8.14 -30.24 -11.46
N SER A 558 6.97 -30.64 -11.98
CA SER A 558 5.69 -30.39 -11.34
C SER A 558 5.62 -31.23 -10.05
N ILE A 559 6.22 -30.73 -8.98
CA ILE A 559 6.02 -31.31 -7.65
C ILE A 559 4.58 -31.03 -7.24
N ALA A 560 3.72 -32.04 -7.41
CA ALA A 560 2.45 -32.09 -6.70
C ALA A 560 2.78 -31.94 -5.21
N GLN A 561 2.13 -30.99 -4.53
CA GLN A 561 2.35 -30.74 -3.10
C GLN A 561 2.02 -32.00 -2.31
N SER A 562 3.03 -32.80 -1.98
CA SER A 562 2.90 -33.85 -0.98
C SER A 562 2.83 -33.17 0.38
N SER A 563 1.63 -33.13 0.95
CA SER A 563 1.43 -32.77 2.35
C SER A 563 2.23 -33.72 3.24
N SER A 564 3.31 -33.21 3.84
CA SER A 564 4.09 -33.92 4.86
C SER A 564 3.33 -33.93 6.19
N SER A 565 2.19 -34.62 6.22
CA SER A 565 1.54 -35.01 7.46
C SER A 565 2.41 -36.05 8.17
N SER A 566 3.15 -35.61 9.19
CA SER A 566 3.79 -36.49 10.15
C SER A 566 2.72 -37.23 10.95
N SER A 567 2.41 -38.45 10.52
CA SER A 567 1.46 -39.33 11.19
C SER A 567 2.02 -39.83 12.53
N ILE A 568 1.76 -39.08 13.60
CA ILE A 568 1.90 -39.60 14.96
C ILE A 568 0.80 -40.65 15.15
N ALA A 569 1.20 -41.93 15.20
CA ALA A 569 0.31 -43.02 15.55
C ALA A 569 -0.11 -42.90 17.02
N GLN A 570 -1.31 -42.37 17.28
CA GLN A 570 -1.92 -42.46 18.61
C GLN A 570 -2.44 -43.89 18.84
N SER A 571 -1.75 -44.62 19.70
CA SER A 571 -2.24 -45.87 20.28
C SER A 571 -3.50 -45.61 21.10
N SER A 572 -4.56 -46.37 20.82
CA SER A 572 -5.78 -46.35 21.62
C SER A 572 -5.53 -46.90 23.03
N SER A 573 -5.83 -46.09 24.04
CA SER A 573 -6.08 -46.57 25.40
C SER A 573 -7.34 -45.90 25.95
N SER A 574 -8.27 -46.74 26.39
CA SER A 574 -9.58 -46.33 26.88
C SER A 574 -9.56 -46.16 28.40
N SER A 575 -9.93 -44.97 28.88
CA SER A 575 -10.42 -44.77 30.25
C SER A 575 -11.53 -43.72 30.26
N SER A 576 -12.62 -44.07 30.93
CA SER A 576 -13.89 -43.34 30.96
C SER A 576 -14.08 -42.55 32.27
N VAL A 577 -15.22 -41.86 32.38
CA VAL A 577 -15.77 -41.25 33.63
C VAL A 577 -15.11 -39.89 33.98
N ASN A 578 -15.80 -38.78 34.26
CA ASN A 578 -17.25 -38.51 34.42
C ASN A 578 -17.63 -37.10 33.90
N GLN A 579 -18.89 -36.90 33.51
CA GLN A 579 -19.48 -35.55 33.40
C GLN A 579 -20.16 -35.16 34.73
N SER A 580 -20.07 -33.89 35.11
CA SER A 580 -21.02 -33.26 36.03
C SER A 580 -21.45 -31.90 35.47
N SER A 581 -22.76 -31.72 35.37
CA SER A 581 -23.43 -30.55 34.81
C SER A 581 -23.60 -29.43 35.83
N SER A 582 -23.52 -28.17 35.38
CA SER A 582 -24.38 -27.12 35.93
C SER A 582 -24.73 -26.12 34.82
N SER A 583 -26.01 -26.07 34.47
CA SER A 583 -26.61 -25.09 33.57
C SER A 583 -27.58 -24.21 34.34
N SER A 584 -27.69 -22.95 33.93
CA SER A 584 -28.68 -22.01 34.48
C SER A 584 -29.32 -21.21 33.34
N ASN A 585 -30.55 -21.56 32.98
CA ASN A 585 -31.41 -20.76 32.12
C ASN A 585 -32.18 -19.74 32.96
N VAL A 586 -32.35 -18.52 32.46
CA VAL A 586 -33.49 -17.65 32.80
C VAL A 586 -34.08 -17.11 31.48
N ILE A 587 -35.39 -16.88 31.47
CA ILE A 587 -36.27 -16.76 30.29
C ILE A 587 -36.99 -15.40 30.33
N LEU A 588 -37.63 -15.02 29.20
CA LEU A 588 -38.62 -13.92 29.01
C LEU A 588 -38.02 -12.50 28.83
N SER A 589 -38.63 -11.60 28.05
CA SER A 589 -39.85 -11.70 27.20
C SER A 589 -39.88 -10.61 26.12
N SER A 590 -40.57 -10.88 25.02
CA SER A 590 -41.07 -9.89 24.06
C SER A 590 -42.36 -9.22 24.54
N SER A 591 -42.51 -7.91 24.33
CA SER A 591 -43.81 -7.22 24.40
C SER A 591 -43.86 -6.07 23.39
N SER A 592 -44.80 -6.17 22.46
CA SER A 592 -45.27 -5.11 21.56
C SER A 592 -46.50 -4.42 22.15
N GLU A 593 -46.63 -3.10 22.00
CA GLU A 593 -47.90 -2.40 22.21
C GLU A 593 -48.06 -1.24 21.22
N GLU A 594 -49.30 -0.99 20.80
CA GLU A 594 -49.70 0.03 19.82
C GLU A 594 -50.28 1.28 20.49
N SER A 595 -50.15 2.45 19.84
CA SER A 595 -51.10 3.58 19.77
C SER A 595 -50.38 4.86 19.29
N SER A 596 -50.99 5.86 18.67
CA SER A 596 -52.16 5.96 17.75
C SER A 596 -52.25 7.44 17.29
N ASP A 597 -52.50 7.70 16.00
CA ASP A 597 -53.06 8.96 15.42
C ASP A 597 -52.35 10.33 15.71
N SER A 598 -52.13 11.25 14.75
CA SER A 598 -53.04 11.70 13.69
C SER A 598 -52.43 12.78 12.77
N SER A 599 -52.87 12.82 11.49
CA SER A 599 -52.91 14.00 10.59
C SER A 599 -51.58 14.68 10.17
N SER A 600 -51.44 15.32 9.00
CA SER A 600 -52.38 15.64 7.91
C SER A 600 -51.65 15.65 6.55
N SER A 601 -52.33 15.23 5.48
CA SER A 601 -51.87 15.35 4.09
C SER A 601 -52.74 16.33 3.29
N GLU A 602 -52.14 17.06 2.35
CA GLU A 602 -52.88 17.82 1.32
C GLU A 602 -52.68 17.24 -0.09
N LYS A 603 -53.72 17.42 -0.91
CA LYS A 603 -53.90 16.92 -2.29
C LYS A 603 -53.03 17.70 -3.28
N VAL A 604 -52.47 17.11 -4.35
CA VAL A 604 -53.12 16.51 -5.55
C VAL A 604 -54.00 17.50 -6.33
N GLU A 605 -53.60 17.78 -7.57
CA GLU A 605 -54.56 18.09 -8.64
C GLU A 605 -54.11 17.44 -9.96
N SER A 606 -55.08 17.12 -10.82
CA SER A 606 -54.95 16.26 -11.99
C SER A 606 -56.01 16.59 -13.03
N SER A 607 -55.75 16.42 -14.33
CA SER A 607 -56.80 16.44 -15.34
C SER A 607 -56.58 15.47 -16.52
N SER A 608 -57.63 14.70 -16.80
CA SER A 608 -57.89 13.83 -17.98
C SER A 608 -58.19 14.68 -19.25
N SER A 609 -58.37 14.18 -20.48
CA SER A 609 -58.78 12.85 -21.04
C SER A 609 -58.15 12.63 -22.45
N SER A 610 -58.57 11.80 -23.41
CA SER A 610 -59.72 10.87 -23.64
C SER A 610 -59.39 9.90 -24.80
N GLU A 611 -60.21 8.85 -25.02
CA GLU A 611 -60.06 7.88 -26.13
C GLU A 611 -60.64 8.34 -27.48
N GLY A 612 -60.12 7.79 -28.60
CA GLY A 612 -60.65 7.96 -29.96
C GLY A 612 -59.80 7.23 -31.03
N THR A 613 -60.41 6.64 -32.07
CA THR A 613 -59.89 5.40 -32.70
C THR A 613 -59.41 5.51 -34.17
N ILE A 614 -58.44 4.65 -34.52
CA ILE A 614 -57.97 4.18 -35.86
C ILE A 614 -57.22 5.17 -36.77
N GLY A 615 -55.96 4.82 -37.08
CA GLY A 615 -55.20 5.36 -38.22
C GLY A 615 -53.83 4.68 -38.38
N LEU A 616 -53.75 3.59 -39.15
CA LEU A 616 -52.48 2.91 -39.46
C LEU A 616 -51.65 3.75 -40.43
N ALA A 617 -50.76 4.58 -39.90
CA ALA A 617 -49.67 5.21 -40.63
C ALA A 617 -48.34 4.86 -39.97
N ASN A 618 -47.39 4.32 -40.74
CA ASN A 618 -46.05 3.96 -40.27
C ASN A 618 -45.28 5.21 -39.82
N VAL A 619 -45.26 5.45 -38.52
CA VAL A 619 -44.24 6.29 -37.87
C VAL A 619 -43.44 5.36 -36.96
N MET A 620 -42.22 5.01 -37.39
CA MET A 620 -41.26 4.40 -36.46
C MET A 620 -41.06 5.40 -35.31
N PRO A 621 -41.07 4.97 -34.05
CA PRO A 621 -40.71 5.86 -32.96
C PRO A 621 -39.26 6.32 -33.21
N THR A 622 -39.07 7.64 -33.36
CA THR A 622 -37.74 8.22 -33.44
C THR A 622 -37.08 8.02 -32.08
N VAL A 623 -36.34 6.93 -31.93
CA VAL A 623 -35.51 6.68 -30.77
C VAL A 623 -34.45 7.77 -30.76
N SER A 624 -34.67 8.81 -29.95
CA SER A 624 -33.68 9.85 -29.67
C SER A 624 -32.43 9.15 -29.15
N ARG A 625 -31.38 9.10 -29.99
CA ARG A 625 -30.07 8.60 -29.58
C ARG A 625 -29.37 9.72 -28.84
N GLU A 626 -29.19 9.54 -27.53
CA GLU A 626 -28.52 10.49 -26.62
C GLU A 626 -27.24 11.09 -27.24
N VAL A 627 -26.43 10.24 -27.90
CA VAL A 627 -25.29 10.62 -28.74
C VAL A 627 -25.25 9.72 -29.99
N PHE A 628 -24.89 10.27 -31.16
CA PHE A 628 -24.61 9.50 -32.37
C PHE A 628 -23.59 10.20 -33.29
N TYR A 629 -22.98 9.44 -34.21
CA TYR A 629 -22.08 9.98 -35.24
C TYR A 629 -22.80 10.04 -36.60
N ASP A 630 -22.85 11.22 -37.23
CA ASP A 630 -23.30 11.38 -38.61
C ASP A 630 -22.09 11.37 -39.55
N ALA A 631 -21.95 10.27 -40.29
CA ALA A 631 -20.86 10.09 -41.24
C ALA A 631 -20.92 11.06 -42.42
N ARG A 632 -22.08 11.65 -42.74
CA ARG A 632 -22.22 12.59 -43.88
C ARG A 632 -21.63 13.96 -43.59
N SER A 633 -21.79 14.43 -42.35
CA SER A 633 -21.24 15.69 -41.85
C SER A 633 -19.94 15.51 -41.07
N ALA A 634 -19.42 14.27 -41.00
CA ALA A 634 -18.28 13.87 -40.18
C ALA A 634 -18.33 14.45 -38.75
N SER A 635 -19.52 14.41 -38.13
CA SER A 635 -19.80 15.13 -36.88
C SER A 635 -20.41 14.20 -35.84
N LEU A 636 -20.10 14.45 -34.57
CA LEU A 636 -20.74 13.79 -33.43
C LEU A 636 -21.86 14.68 -32.90
N VAL A 637 -23.09 14.17 -32.87
CA VAL A 637 -24.30 14.89 -32.45
C VAL A 637 -24.74 14.38 -31.07
N ILE A 638 -24.96 15.31 -30.16
CA ILE A 638 -25.42 15.07 -28.79
C ILE A 638 -26.86 15.62 -28.71
N GLY A 639 -27.84 14.72 -28.66
CA GLY A 639 -29.27 15.04 -28.76
C GLY A 639 -29.96 15.39 -27.43
N THR A 640 -29.21 15.50 -26.34
CA THR A 640 -29.73 15.86 -25.01
C THR A 640 -28.77 16.77 -24.24
N SER A 641 -29.32 17.66 -23.42
CA SER A 641 -28.59 18.46 -22.43
C SER A 641 -27.93 17.63 -21.33
N ASP A 642 -28.41 16.41 -21.09
CA ASP A 642 -28.04 15.55 -19.95
C ASP A 642 -26.64 14.95 -20.04
N VAL A 643 -25.98 15.09 -21.20
CA VAL A 643 -24.56 14.73 -21.35
C VAL A 643 -23.70 15.79 -20.66
N THR A 644 -23.17 15.40 -19.51
CA THR A 644 -22.34 16.24 -18.62
C THR A 644 -20.84 16.08 -18.86
N ARG A 645 -20.43 14.98 -19.52
CA ARG A 645 -19.04 14.71 -19.92
C ARG A 645 -19.02 13.90 -21.21
N LEU A 646 -18.07 14.19 -22.08
CA LEU A 646 -17.82 13.52 -23.36
C LEU A 646 -16.32 13.33 -23.56
N ASP A 647 -15.88 12.08 -23.71
CA ASP A 647 -14.52 11.70 -24.10
C ASP A 647 -14.57 10.90 -25.41
N VAL A 648 -13.72 11.21 -26.39
CA VAL A 648 -13.56 10.41 -27.61
C VAL A 648 -12.14 9.89 -27.70
N VAL A 649 -11.98 8.59 -28.01
CA VAL A 649 -10.69 7.89 -28.01
C VAL A 649 -10.58 7.04 -29.28
N GLY A 650 -9.43 7.09 -29.95
CA GLY A 650 -9.10 6.14 -31.02
C GLY A 650 -8.90 4.73 -30.46
N ILE A 651 -9.05 3.71 -31.30
CA ILE A 651 -8.74 2.32 -30.91
C ILE A 651 -7.24 2.11 -30.59
N ASP A 652 -6.38 3.05 -30.98
CA ASP A 652 -4.96 3.14 -30.60
C ASP A 652 -4.72 3.77 -29.21
N GLY A 653 -5.78 3.98 -28.42
CA GLY A 653 -5.72 4.53 -27.06
C GLY A 653 -5.57 6.06 -26.99
N ARG A 654 -5.32 6.75 -28.11
CA ARG A 654 -5.13 8.19 -28.13
C ARG A 654 -6.45 8.93 -27.94
N ARG A 655 -6.51 9.84 -26.96
CA ARG A 655 -7.66 10.75 -26.81
C ARG A 655 -7.71 11.73 -27.98
N VAL A 656 -8.90 11.92 -28.54
CA VAL A 656 -9.18 12.93 -29.55
C VAL A 656 -9.32 14.28 -28.86
N GLN A 657 -8.53 15.26 -29.30
CA GLN A 657 -8.75 16.65 -28.89
C GLN A 657 -10.01 17.18 -29.57
N ILE A 658 -11.04 17.44 -28.77
CA ILE A 658 -12.34 17.94 -29.25
C ILE A 658 -12.20 19.42 -29.62
N ALA A 659 -12.40 19.74 -30.91
CA ALA A 659 -12.61 21.11 -31.36
C ALA A 659 -13.99 21.61 -30.90
N GLY A 660 -14.10 22.90 -30.58
CA GLY A 660 -15.18 23.47 -29.77
C GLY A 660 -16.61 23.05 -30.13
N LEU A 661 -17.39 22.73 -29.09
CA LEU A 661 -18.82 22.39 -29.17
C LEU A 661 -19.63 23.55 -29.76
N LYS A 662 -20.46 23.26 -30.77
CA LYS A 662 -21.43 24.20 -31.34
C LYS A 662 -22.85 23.76 -31.00
N SER A 663 -23.70 24.68 -30.57
CA SER A 663 -25.15 24.41 -30.42
C SER A 663 -25.86 24.57 -31.76
N VAL A 664 -26.69 23.60 -32.14
CA VAL A 664 -27.48 23.60 -33.38
C VAL A 664 -28.89 23.10 -33.03
N GLY A 665 -29.83 24.03 -32.86
CA GLY A 665 -31.11 23.73 -32.20
C GLY A 665 -30.86 23.27 -30.76
N ASP A 666 -31.60 22.25 -30.32
CA ASP A 666 -31.46 21.65 -28.99
C ASP A 666 -30.24 20.71 -28.85
N ALA A 667 -29.54 20.43 -29.97
CA ALA A 667 -28.39 19.53 -29.99
C ALA A 667 -27.05 20.26 -29.85
N ARG A 668 -26.06 19.61 -29.22
CA ARG A 668 -24.65 20.03 -29.28
C ARG A 668 -23.92 19.18 -30.32
N VAL A 669 -23.12 19.80 -31.17
CA VAL A 669 -22.39 19.15 -32.27
C VAL A 669 -20.90 19.36 -32.10
N VAL A 670 -20.13 18.27 -32.28
CA VAL A 670 -18.67 18.28 -32.36
C VAL A 670 -18.25 17.96 -33.79
N ASP A 671 -17.37 18.79 -34.35
CA ASP A 671 -16.72 18.55 -35.64
C ASP A 671 -15.62 17.47 -35.48
N MET A 672 -15.75 16.38 -36.23
CA MET A 672 -14.81 15.24 -36.24
C MET A 672 -14.13 15.10 -37.62
N SER A 673 -14.22 16.11 -38.48
CA SER A 673 -13.68 16.10 -39.86
C SER A 673 -12.16 15.93 -39.91
N SER A 674 -11.43 16.38 -38.90
CA SER A 674 -9.96 16.25 -38.77
C SER A 674 -9.46 14.84 -38.43
N LEU A 675 -10.33 13.93 -37.99
CA LEU A 675 -9.95 12.56 -37.63
C LEU A 675 -9.49 11.74 -38.86
N ARG A 676 -8.54 10.83 -38.63
CA ARG A 676 -8.16 9.83 -39.65
C ARG A 676 -9.27 8.78 -39.80
N ALA A 677 -9.25 8.04 -40.92
CA ALA A 677 -10.10 6.85 -41.04
C ALA A 677 -9.72 5.83 -39.94
N GLY A 678 -10.71 5.21 -39.30
CA GLY A 678 -10.49 4.33 -38.16
C GLY A 678 -11.70 4.12 -37.26
N VAL A 679 -11.48 3.34 -36.19
CA VAL A 679 -12.48 3.04 -35.17
C VAL A 679 -12.29 3.97 -33.97
N TYR A 680 -13.39 4.57 -33.53
CA TYR A 680 -13.42 5.49 -32.39
C TYR A 680 -14.46 5.04 -31.35
N ILE A 681 -14.10 5.17 -30.09
CA ILE A 681 -14.97 4.95 -28.93
C ILE A 681 -15.31 6.30 -28.32
N VAL A 682 -16.60 6.55 -28.12
CA VAL A 682 -17.12 7.70 -27.40
C VAL A 682 -17.60 7.21 -26.03
N ARG A 683 -17.10 7.83 -24.96
CA ARG A 683 -17.57 7.61 -23.58
C ARG A 683 -18.29 8.87 -23.13
N PHE A 684 -19.48 8.75 -22.57
CA PHE A 684 -20.28 9.90 -22.15
C PHE A 684 -21.07 9.62 -20.87
N ARG A 685 -21.26 10.64 -20.04
CA ARG A 685 -21.96 10.53 -18.75
C ARG A 685 -23.33 11.19 -18.80
N THR A 686 -24.35 10.44 -18.40
CA THR A 686 -25.73 10.91 -18.17
C THR A 686 -26.11 10.69 -16.69
N PRO A 687 -27.27 11.17 -16.22
CA PRO A 687 -27.79 10.85 -14.88
C PRO A 687 -27.97 9.34 -14.63
N LEU A 688 -28.14 8.54 -15.70
CA LEU A 688 -28.27 7.08 -15.65
C LEU A 688 -26.92 6.35 -15.60
N GLY A 689 -25.79 7.07 -15.58
CA GLY A 689 -24.45 6.53 -15.46
C GLY A 689 -23.54 6.81 -16.67
N LEU A 690 -22.41 6.10 -16.72
CA LEU A 690 -21.48 6.14 -17.84
C LEU A 690 -21.98 5.21 -18.96
N ARG A 691 -22.07 5.74 -20.19
CA ARG A 691 -22.37 4.98 -21.40
C ARG A 691 -21.21 5.06 -22.39
N THR A 692 -21.18 4.10 -23.30
CA THR A 692 -20.20 4.05 -24.39
C THR A 692 -20.89 3.75 -25.72
N MET A 693 -20.38 4.35 -26.79
CA MET A 693 -20.72 3.97 -28.17
C MET A 693 -19.46 3.87 -29.02
N LYS A 694 -19.53 3.15 -30.13
CA LYS A 694 -18.46 3.03 -31.12
C LYS A 694 -18.96 3.56 -32.46
N PHE A 695 -18.10 4.27 -33.19
CA PHE A 695 -18.32 4.61 -34.59
C PHE A 695 -17.08 4.27 -35.42
N VAL A 696 -17.28 4.21 -36.74
CA VAL A 696 -16.21 4.05 -37.72
C VAL A 696 -16.22 5.31 -38.58
N LYS A 697 -15.06 5.93 -38.74
CA LYS A 697 -14.84 6.94 -39.77
C LYS A 697 -14.17 6.25 -40.95
N ASN A 698 -14.81 6.31 -42.11
CA ASN A 698 -14.28 5.80 -43.37
C ASN A 698 -13.48 6.91 -44.07
#